data_AF-A0A453Q7X6-F1
#
_entry.id   AF-A0A453Q7X6-F1
#
_cell.length_a   1.000
_cell.length_b   1.000
_cell.length_c   1.000
_cell.angle_alpha   90.00
_cell.angle_beta   90.00
_cell.angle_gamma   90.00
#
_symmetry.space_group_name_H-M   'P 1'
#
loop_
_entity.id
_entity.type
_entity.pdbx_description
1 polymer ?
#
loop_
_entity_poly.entity_id
_entity_poly.type
_entity_poly.pdbx_seq_one_letter_code
_entity_poly.pdbx_strand_id
1 'polypeptide(L)'
;MASSSGRRPGAGPGGGEPSSTPAPASGGRRILRTQTAGNLGESIFDSEVVPSSLVEIAPILRVANEVEASNPRVAYLCRFYAFEKAHRLDPTSSGRGVRQFKTALLQRLERENDPTLKGRVKQSDAREMQSFYQHYYKKYIQALQNAADKADRAQLTKAYQTAAVLFEVLKAVNVSQKIEVDQAILETHNQVEEKKKLYLPYNILPLDPDSAANQAIMRYPEIQASFHALRNTRGLPWPKDHEKKDDADLLEWLQALFGFQKDNVSNQREHLILLLANVHIREMSKPDQQSKLDDHALDIVMKKLFKNYKRWCKYLGRKSSLWLPTIQQEVQQRKLLYMGLYLLIWGEAANLRFMPECLCYIYHHMAFELYGMLAGNVSPTTGENVKPAYGGAEEAFLKKVVTPIYKIIEMEAERSKTMKSKHSHWRNYDDLNEYFWSRDCFRLGWPMRADADFFKTPNFVLNPRDQTNGEHRPAGNDHWMGKVNFVEIRSFWHIFRSFDRMWSFLILSLQAMVIVAWNGGTPGDIFDAGVFKQVLSIFITAAVMKMGQAILDIVLSWKARRSMSLAVKLRYILKLLSGAAWVVILPVTYAYTSDNPTGLNRTIKSWFGDGRNQPSLYILAVVIYLSPNMLAATLFIFPVLRRFLEKSNLKVVALIMWWSQPRLFVGRGMHEGAFSLFKYTMFWVVLLATKLVVSFYVEIRPLVQPTKDIMKVPITTFQWHEFFPHAKNNIGVVIALWAPIILVYFMDTQIWYAIFSTLVGGIYGACRRLGEIRTLGMLRSRFESLPKAFNDHLIPNDSKRRGFRSAFSSKPYKKPEDGKEEDKIAARFAQIWNLIITSFRQEDLIDNRGRRTCYLFHTARIVKWI
;
A
#
# COMPACT_ATOMS: atom_id res chain seq x y z
N MET A 1 -13.83 3.46 13.31
CA MET A 1 -12.84 4.43 13.83
C MET A 1 -11.52 3.70 13.96
N ALA A 2 -10.51 4.07 13.17
CA ALA A 2 -9.16 3.54 13.30
C ALA A 2 -8.39 4.49 14.24
N SER A 3 -7.92 3.96 15.37
CA SER A 3 -7.15 4.69 16.38
C SER A 3 -5.74 4.91 15.88
N SER A 4 -5.37 6.18 15.65
CA SER A 4 -4.01 6.63 15.44
C SER A 4 -3.43 7.08 16.78
N SER A 5 -2.61 6.25 17.42
CA SER A 5 -1.89 6.59 18.64
C SER A 5 -0.61 7.36 18.33
N GLY A 6 -0.72 8.69 18.26
CA GLY A 6 0.43 9.59 18.31
C GLY A 6 0.87 9.82 19.76
N ARG A 7 2.05 9.33 20.14
CA ARG A 7 2.72 9.67 21.41
C ARG A 7 3.49 10.98 21.26
N ARG A 8 3.18 11.97 22.10
CA ARG A 8 4.09 13.08 22.47
C ARG A 8 4.97 12.64 23.66
N PRO A 9 6.22 13.08 23.78
CA PRO A 9 7.03 12.88 24.98
C PRO A 9 6.85 14.05 25.97
N GLY A 10 6.56 13.72 27.22
CA GLY A 10 6.59 14.65 28.35
C GLY A 10 7.88 14.46 29.15
N ALA A 11 8.47 15.57 29.58
CA ALA A 11 9.64 15.65 30.45
C ALA A 11 9.24 15.59 31.93
N GLY A 12 10.10 15.01 32.78
CA GLY A 12 10.05 15.11 34.24
C GLY A 12 11.11 14.22 34.93
N PRO A 13 11.69 14.61 36.09
CA PRO A 13 13.08 14.30 36.44
C PRO A 13 13.28 13.37 37.67
N GLY A 14 14.50 12.81 37.77
CA GLY A 14 15.28 12.73 39.03
C GLY A 14 15.19 11.47 39.93
N GLY A 15 16.35 10.82 40.12
CA GLY A 15 16.80 10.30 41.43
C GLY A 15 16.88 8.77 41.65
N GLY A 16 18.10 8.26 41.93
CA GLY A 16 18.33 6.99 42.65
C GLY A 16 19.32 6.01 42.00
N GLU A 17 20.52 5.89 42.59
CA GLU A 17 21.65 5.02 42.19
C GLU A 17 21.82 3.83 43.21
N PRO A 18 22.79 2.88 43.11
CA PRO A 18 22.57 1.55 42.54
C PRO A 18 22.98 0.35 43.45
N SER A 19 22.73 -0.89 43.01
CA SER A 19 23.45 -2.09 43.50
C SER A 19 23.68 -3.14 42.40
N SER A 20 24.93 -3.59 42.32
CA SER A 20 25.60 -4.59 41.44
C SER A 20 24.92 -5.99 41.42
N THR A 21 25.00 -6.82 40.36
CA THR A 21 26.18 -7.62 39.88
C THR A 21 25.80 -8.34 38.55
N PRO A 22 26.72 -8.68 37.61
CA PRO A 22 26.39 -9.00 36.21
C PRO A 22 26.48 -10.50 35.81
N ALA A 23 25.71 -10.89 34.79
CA ALA A 23 25.87 -12.11 33.98
C ALA A 23 25.54 -11.82 32.49
N PRO A 24 26.08 -12.57 31.51
CA PRO A 24 26.43 -12.05 30.19
C PRO A 24 25.26 -12.11 29.19
N ALA A 25 25.03 -11.01 28.46
CA ALA A 25 24.03 -10.91 27.42
C ALA A 25 24.64 -10.64 26.04
N SER A 26 24.07 -11.36 25.07
CA SER A 26 24.28 -11.34 23.62
C SER A 26 24.14 -9.95 22.99
N GLY A 27 25.00 -9.69 21.99
CA GLY A 27 25.14 -8.40 21.32
C GLY A 27 23.94 -7.99 20.47
N GLY A 28 23.23 -6.95 20.93
CA GLY A 28 22.36 -6.10 20.14
C GLY A 28 22.99 -4.72 19.92
N ARG A 29 22.82 -4.18 18.70
CA ARG A 29 23.29 -2.86 18.22
C ARG A 29 23.24 -1.77 19.29
N ARG A 30 24.42 -1.31 19.72
CA ARG A 30 24.59 -0.11 20.56
C ARG A 30 25.06 1.06 19.69
N ILE A 31 24.31 2.16 19.72
CA ILE A 31 24.73 3.45 19.20
C ILE A 31 25.94 3.91 20.03
N LEU A 32 27.14 3.96 19.43
CA LEU A 32 28.35 4.41 20.10
C LEU A 32 28.35 5.95 20.20
N ARG A 33 28.30 6.40 21.46
CA ARG A 33 28.64 7.76 21.91
C ARG A 33 30.10 8.04 21.55
N THR A 34 30.43 9.27 21.17
CA THR A 34 31.77 9.78 20.88
C THR A 34 32.80 9.27 21.90
N GLN A 35 33.74 8.44 21.45
CA GLN A 35 34.88 8.00 22.26
C GLN A 35 36.14 8.79 21.89
N THR A 36 36.84 9.23 22.94
CA THR A 36 38.11 9.94 22.93
C THR A 36 39.25 9.05 22.41
N ALA A 37 40.29 9.66 21.85
CA ALA A 37 41.31 9.12 20.95
C ALA A 37 42.25 7.99 21.46
N GLY A 38 41.91 7.25 22.52
CA GLY A 38 42.86 6.38 23.23
C GLY A 38 42.89 4.88 22.86
N ASN A 39 41.89 4.33 22.15
CA ASN A 39 41.79 2.86 21.93
C ASN A 39 41.26 2.49 20.53
N LEU A 40 41.90 3.01 19.49
CA LEU A 40 41.50 2.84 18.08
C LEU A 40 42.25 1.68 17.40
N GLY A 41 42.17 0.47 17.96
CA GLY A 41 42.75 -0.74 17.38
C GLY A 41 41.73 -1.55 16.59
N GLU A 42 42.01 -1.79 15.31
CA GLU A 42 41.39 -2.75 14.37
C GLU A 42 39.91 -2.55 13.94
N SER A 43 39.01 -2.11 14.81
CA SER A 43 37.56 -2.11 14.54
C SER A 43 37.02 -1.02 13.56
N ILE A 44 37.84 -0.06 13.14
CA ILE A 44 37.43 1.01 12.19
C ILE A 44 37.53 0.58 10.72
N PHE A 45 38.28 -0.50 10.44
CA PHE A 45 38.57 -0.90 9.06
C PHE A 45 37.65 -2.00 8.55
N ASP A 46 36.43 -2.09 9.09
CA ASP A 46 35.37 -2.81 8.41
C ASP A 46 35.09 -2.11 7.08
N SER A 47 35.36 -2.82 5.97
CA SER A 47 35.21 -2.40 4.57
C SER A 47 33.83 -1.85 4.19
N GLU A 48 32.88 -1.91 5.13
CA GLU A 48 31.47 -1.54 5.01
C GLU A 48 31.14 -0.16 5.60
N VAL A 49 31.98 0.39 6.51
CA VAL A 49 31.69 1.63 7.24
C VAL A 49 32.52 2.78 6.71
N VAL A 50 32.20 3.22 5.49
CA VAL A 50 32.78 4.43 4.88
C VAL A 50 31.82 5.61 5.05
N PRO A 51 32.29 6.83 5.37
CA PRO A 51 31.45 8.03 5.42
C PRO A 51 30.65 8.23 4.12
N SER A 52 29.44 8.79 4.20
CA SER A 52 28.52 8.91 3.06
C SER A 52 29.07 9.73 1.89
N SER A 53 29.98 10.66 2.13
CA SER A 53 30.67 11.44 1.08
C SER A 53 31.81 10.68 0.39
N LEU A 54 32.21 9.52 0.90
CA LEU A 54 33.34 8.73 0.43
C LEU A 54 32.94 7.35 -0.10
N VAL A 55 31.64 7.10 -0.36
CA VAL A 55 31.12 5.77 -0.76
C VAL A 55 31.86 5.17 -1.97
N GLU A 56 32.37 6.00 -2.87
CA GLU A 56 33.15 5.58 -4.05
C GLU A 56 34.48 4.86 -3.73
N ILE A 57 35.06 5.02 -2.54
CA ILE A 57 36.32 4.34 -2.17
C ILE A 57 36.07 2.96 -1.55
N ALA A 58 34.84 2.65 -1.14
CA ALA A 58 34.52 1.39 -0.47
C ALA A 58 34.89 0.14 -1.30
N PRO A 59 34.63 0.09 -2.63
CA PRO A 59 35.08 -1.03 -3.46
C PRO A 59 36.60 -1.21 -3.47
N ILE A 60 37.36 -0.12 -3.44
CA ILE A 60 38.83 -0.14 -3.45
C ILE A 60 39.37 -0.76 -2.16
N LEU A 61 38.79 -0.38 -1.02
CA LEU A 61 39.18 -0.93 0.29
C LEU A 61 38.80 -2.40 0.46
N ARG A 62 37.64 -2.82 -0.08
CA ARG A 62 37.27 -4.24 -0.13
C ARG A 62 38.30 -5.05 -0.91
N VAL A 63 38.65 -4.59 -2.11
CA VAL A 63 39.66 -5.23 -2.95
C VAL A 63 41.02 -5.27 -2.24
N ALA A 64 41.41 -4.20 -1.54
CA ALA A 64 42.64 -4.19 -0.76
C ALA A 64 42.66 -5.29 0.31
N ASN A 65 41.56 -5.45 1.07
CA ASN A 65 41.45 -6.51 2.09
C ASN A 65 41.43 -7.92 1.47
N GLU A 66 40.82 -8.09 0.29
CA GLU A 66 40.79 -9.38 -0.42
C GLU A 66 42.17 -9.82 -0.91
N VAL A 67 42.98 -8.90 -1.42
CA VAL A 67 44.30 -9.22 -1.97
C VAL A 67 45.42 -9.20 -0.93
N GLU A 68 45.17 -8.70 0.28
CA GLU A 68 46.16 -8.57 1.36
C GLU A 68 46.88 -9.89 1.68
N ALA A 69 46.14 -11.00 1.77
CA ALA A 69 46.72 -12.32 2.02
C ALA A 69 47.57 -12.84 0.84
N SER A 70 47.31 -12.36 -0.38
CA SER A 70 48.02 -12.81 -1.59
C SER A 70 49.24 -11.95 -1.92
N ASN A 71 49.11 -10.62 -1.82
CA ASN A 71 50.20 -9.67 -2.02
C ASN A 71 49.99 -8.43 -1.12
N PRO A 72 50.68 -8.36 0.04
CA PRO A 72 50.55 -7.25 0.98
C PRO A 72 50.93 -5.89 0.38
N ARG A 73 51.89 -5.84 -0.57
CA ARG A 73 52.31 -4.58 -1.21
C ARG A 73 51.23 -4.05 -2.14
N VAL A 74 50.53 -4.91 -2.88
CA VAL A 74 49.40 -4.50 -3.72
C VAL A 74 48.23 -4.00 -2.86
N ALA A 75 47.93 -4.66 -1.75
CA ALA A 75 46.90 -4.20 -0.81
C ALA A 75 47.22 -2.81 -0.25
N TYR A 76 48.48 -2.57 0.12
CA TYR A 76 48.96 -1.25 0.52
C TYR A 76 48.74 -0.18 -0.56
N LEU A 77 49.10 -0.49 -1.82
CA LEU A 77 48.92 0.44 -2.95
C LEU A 77 47.44 0.76 -3.22
N CYS A 78 46.54 -0.22 -3.08
CA CYS A 78 45.10 -0.01 -3.17
C CYS A 78 44.60 0.93 -2.05
N ARG A 79 45.07 0.74 -0.81
CA ARG A 79 44.71 1.63 0.33
C ARG A 79 45.26 3.04 0.14
N PHE A 80 46.48 3.15 -0.39
CA PHE A 80 47.10 4.44 -0.70
C PHE A 80 46.30 5.19 -1.77
N TYR A 81 45.92 4.51 -2.85
CA TYR A 81 45.06 5.09 -3.87
C TYR A 81 43.67 5.48 -3.33
N ALA A 82 43.08 4.66 -2.46
CA ALA A 82 41.83 5.00 -1.78
C ALA A 82 41.97 6.27 -0.92
N PHE A 83 43.10 6.46 -0.24
CA PHE A 83 43.40 7.66 0.53
C PHE A 83 43.53 8.90 -0.37
N GLU A 84 44.25 8.82 -1.48
CA GLU A 84 44.34 9.92 -2.46
C GLU A 84 42.96 10.27 -3.04
N LYS A 85 42.18 9.26 -3.44
CA LYS A 85 40.82 9.45 -3.97
C LYS A 85 39.91 10.08 -2.93
N ALA A 86 40.01 9.68 -1.67
CA ALA A 86 39.27 10.30 -0.57
C ALA A 86 39.66 11.78 -0.37
N HIS A 87 40.93 12.15 -0.59
CA HIS A 87 41.37 13.54 -0.56
C HIS A 87 40.78 14.37 -1.70
N ARG A 88 40.68 13.80 -2.91
CA ARG A 88 40.04 14.45 -4.07
C ARG A 88 38.53 14.63 -3.92
N LEU A 89 37.84 13.65 -3.34
CA LEU A 89 36.38 13.68 -3.15
C LEU A 89 35.91 14.69 -2.09
N ASP A 90 36.69 14.88 -1.01
CA ASP A 90 36.39 15.88 0.04
C ASP A 90 37.68 16.55 0.52
N PRO A 91 38.23 17.54 -0.22
CA PRO A 91 39.48 18.20 0.14
C PRO A 91 39.42 18.85 1.53
N THR A 92 38.26 19.42 1.88
CA THR A 92 38.01 20.12 3.15
C THR A 92 37.76 19.20 4.34
N SER A 93 37.55 17.90 4.10
CA SER A 93 37.16 16.91 5.12
C SER A 93 35.95 17.32 5.95
N SER A 94 34.98 18.01 5.32
CA SER A 94 33.81 18.59 5.99
C SER A 94 32.72 17.57 6.28
N GLY A 95 32.74 16.41 5.61
CA GLY A 95 31.77 15.34 5.85
C GLY A 95 31.87 14.74 7.26
N ARG A 96 30.72 14.37 7.83
CA ARG A 96 30.65 13.75 9.16
C ARG A 96 31.52 12.48 9.21
N GLY A 97 32.52 12.46 10.10
CA GLY A 97 33.43 11.32 10.28
C GLY A 97 34.54 11.19 9.23
N VAL A 98 34.57 12.05 8.19
CA VAL A 98 35.58 11.98 7.12
C VAL A 98 36.99 12.23 7.63
N ARG A 99 37.17 13.25 8.48
CA ARG A 99 38.49 13.56 9.06
C ARG A 99 39.03 12.41 9.89
N GLN A 100 38.20 11.84 10.76
CA GLN A 100 38.57 10.69 11.60
C GLN A 100 38.96 9.49 10.74
N PHE A 101 38.18 9.20 9.71
CA PHE A 101 38.45 8.12 8.77
C PHE A 101 39.77 8.30 8.02
N LYS A 102 40.01 9.49 7.45
CA LYS A 102 41.27 9.80 6.73
C LYS A 102 42.49 9.68 7.64
N THR A 103 42.41 10.21 8.87
CA THR A 103 43.50 10.12 9.84
C THR A 103 43.79 8.67 10.22
N ALA A 104 42.76 7.86 10.47
CA ALA A 104 42.95 6.44 10.75
C ALA A 104 43.58 5.70 9.55
N LEU A 105 43.10 5.94 8.33
CA LEU A 105 43.64 5.33 7.12
C LEU A 105 45.12 5.73 6.90
N LEU A 106 45.48 6.98 7.15
CA LEU A 106 46.87 7.45 7.07
C LEU A 106 47.77 6.75 8.10
N GLN A 107 47.35 6.67 9.36
CA GLN A 107 48.10 5.97 10.42
C GLN A 107 48.34 4.49 10.07
N ARG A 108 47.36 3.85 9.44
CA ARG A 108 47.49 2.46 8.95
C ARG A 108 48.51 2.38 7.81
N LEU A 109 48.44 3.29 6.84
CA LEU A 109 49.41 3.35 5.74
C LEU A 109 50.84 3.57 6.26
N GLU A 110 51.04 4.45 7.24
CA GLU A 110 52.35 4.67 7.86
C GLU A 110 52.90 3.40 8.52
N ARG A 111 52.05 2.64 9.22
CA ARG A 111 52.42 1.36 9.86
C ARG A 111 52.75 0.26 8.84
N GLU A 112 51.99 0.19 7.75
CA GLU A 112 52.11 -0.88 6.74
C GLU A 112 53.19 -0.61 5.68
N ASN A 113 53.65 0.63 5.50
CA ASN A 113 54.54 0.99 4.41
C ASN A 113 55.88 0.21 4.43
N ASP A 114 56.65 0.33 5.51
CA ASP A 114 57.96 -0.30 5.64
C ASP A 114 57.93 -1.84 5.56
N PRO A 115 57.02 -2.56 6.27
CA PRO A 115 56.97 -4.02 6.18
C PRO A 115 56.54 -4.50 4.79
N THR A 116 55.58 -3.84 4.15
CA THR A 116 55.14 -4.22 2.80
C THR A 116 56.19 -3.89 1.74
N LEU A 117 56.95 -2.82 1.92
CA LEU A 117 58.04 -2.43 1.02
C LEU A 117 59.21 -3.43 1.08
N LYS A 118 59.56 -3.93 2.27
CA LYS A 118 60.56 -5.00 2.44
C LYS A 118 60.13 -6.32 1.78
N GLY A 119 58.83 -6.59 1.74
CA GLY A 119 58.24 -7.76 1.08
C GLY A 119 58.04 -7.63 -0.43
N ARG A 120 58.44 -6.51 -1.04
CA ARG A 120 58.26 -6.26 -2.48
C ARG A 120 59.17 -7.12 -3.33
N VAL A 121 58.61 -7.77 -4.36
CA VAL A 121 59.33 -8.71 -5.22
C VAL A 121 59.92 -8.01 -6.45
N LYS A 122 59.24 -6.99 -6.99
CA LYS A 122 59.68 -6.23 -8.17
C LYS A 122 60.45 -4.96 -7.80
N GLN A 123 61.19 -4.43 -8.79
CA GLN A 123 62.02 -3.23 -8.62
C GLN A 123 61.21 -1.95 -8.35
N SER A 124 59.97 -1.87 -8.82
CA SER A 124 59.07 -0.72 -8.61
C SER A 124 57.65 -1.18 -8.29
N ASP A 125 56.87 -0.31 -7.66
CA ASP A 125 55.48 -0.61 -7.30
C ASP A 125 54.59 -0.73 -8.55
N ALA A 126 54.88 0.02 -9.62
CA ALA A 126 54.22 -0.11 -10.91
C ALA A 126 54.43 -1.52 -11.50
N ARG A 127 55.67 -2.02 -11.50
CA ARG A 127 55.99 -3.38 -12.00
C ARG A 127 55.39 -4.48 -11.12
N GLU A 128 55.34 -4.26 -9.81
CA GLU A 128 54.65 -5.17 -8.86
C GLU A 128 53.16 -5.26 -9.20
N MET A 129 52.49 -4.11 -9.40
CA MET A 129 51.07 -4.05 -9.73
C MET A 129 50.76 -4.64 -11.11
N GLN A 130 51.59 -4.37 -12.13
CA GLN A 130 51.46 -4.97 -13.46
C GLN A 130 51.60 -6.49 -13.41
N SER A 131 52.63 -6.99 -12.73
CA SER A 131 52.85 -8.43 -12.55
C SER A 131 51.70 -9.09 -11.78
N PHE A 132 51.18 -8.44 -10.75
CA PHE A 132 50.05 -8.95 -9.97
C PHE A 132 48.75 -8.95 -10.78
N TYR A 133 48.47 -7.89 -11.54
CA TYR A 133 47.29 -7.82 -12.40
C TYR A 133 47.25 -8.94 -13.43
N GLN A 134 48.37 -9.19 -14.13
CA GLN A 134 48.49 -10.31 -15.06
C GLN A 134 48.34 -11.66 -14.37
N HIS A 135 48.95 -11.83 -13.19
CA HIS A 135 48.81 -13.06 -12.40
C HIS A 135 47.36 -13.28 -11.98
N TYR A 136 46.68 -12.23 -11.51
CA TYR A 136 45.28 -12.26 -11.11
C TYR A 136 44.37 -12.64 -12.28
N TYR A 137 44.57 -12.02 -13.44
CA TYR A 137 43.81 -12.33 -14.65
C TYR A 137 43.95 -13.81 -15.04
N LYS A 138 45.18 -14.34 -15.10
CA LYS A 138 45.41 -15.75 -15.44
C LYS A 138 44.81 -16.72 -14.41
N LYS A 139 45.02 -16.44 -13.12
CA LYS A 139 44.62 -17.33 -12.02
C LYS A 139 43.12 -17.33 -11.74
N TYR A 140 42.46 -16.18 -11.85
CA TYR A 140 41.05 -16.04 -11.47
C TYR A 140 40.14 -15.88 -12.69
N ILE A 141 40.49 -15.09 -13.71
CA ILE A 141 39.58 -14.89 -14.85
C ILE A 141 39.75 -16.01 -15.88
N GLN A 142 40.96 -16.23 -16.38
CA GLN A 142 41.22 -17.23 -17.42
C GLN A 142 40.98 -18.67 -16.92
N ALA A 143 41.37 -18.97 -15.68
CA ALA A 143 41.09 -20.28 -15.09
C ALA A 143 39.60 -20.54 -14.89
N LEU A 144 38.81 -19.53 -14.47
CA LEU A 144 37.37 -19.67 -14.31
C LEU A 144 36.64 -19.74 -15.66
N GLN A 145 37.15 -19.09 -16.71
CA GLN A 145 36.62 -19.23 -18.07
C GLN A 145 36.86 -20.62 -18.66
N ASN A 146 38.01 -21.22 -18.37
CA ASN A 146 38.40 -22.53 -18.91
C ASN A 146 37.84 -23.73 -18.11
N ALA A 147 37.29 -23.51 -16.92
CA ALA A 147 36.68 -24.57 -16.12
C ALA A 147 35.36 -25.03 -16.77
N ALA A 148 35.38 -26.23 -17.35
CA ALA A 148 34.24 -26.83 -18.08
C ALA A 148 32.99 -27.06 -17.21
N ASP A 149 33.15 -27.12 -15.88
CA ASP A 149 32.07 -27.31 -14.92
C ASP A 149 31.83 -26.04 -14.11
N LYS A 150 30.69 -25.39 -14.38
CA LYS A 150 30.04 -24.37 -13.54
C LYS A 150 31.00 -23.29 -13.00
N ALA A 151 31.42 -22.37 -13.86
CA ALA A 151 31.86 -21.07 -13.39
C ALA A 151 30.69 -20.46 -12.60
N ASP A 152 30.84 -20.43 -11.27
CA ASP A 152 29.93 -19.79 -10.34
C ASP A 152 29.85 -18.31 -10.77
N ARG A 153 28.78 -17.93 -11.49
CA ARG A 153 28.67 -16.62 -12.17
C ARG A 153 28.98 -15.48 -11.21
N ALA A 154 28.58 -15.64 -9.95
CA ALA A 154 28.89 -14.72 -8.87
C ALA A 154 30.41 -14.55 -8.63
N GLN A 155 31.18 -15.63 -8.64
CA GLN A 155 32.64 -15.59 -8.50
C GLN A 155 33.30 -14.91 -9.71
N LEU A 156 32.80 -15.18 -10.92
CA LEU A 156 33.31 -14.55 -12.13
C LEU A 156 32.99 -13.05 -12.18
N THR A 157 31.76 -12.66 -11.83
CA THR A 157 31.37 -11.25 -11.66
C THR A 157 32.26 -10.56 -10.64
N LYS A 158 32.49 -11.20 -9.48
CA LYS A 158 33.39 -10.68 -8.45
C LYS A 158 34.81 -10.52 -8.98
N ALA A 159 35.35 -11.50 -9.70
CA ALA A 159 36.68 -11.43 -10.29
C ALA A 159 36.84 -10.29 -11.29
N TYR A 160 35.85 -10.05 -12.16
CA TYR A 160 35.86 -8.89 -13.07
C TYR A 160 35.77 -7.55 -12.34
N GLN A 161 34.97 -7.47 -11.26
CA GLN A 161 34.89 -6.26 -10.43
C GLN A 161 36.24 -5.96 -9.75
N THR A 162 36.85 -6.97 -9.14
CA THR A 162 38.16 -6.86 -8.51
C THR A 162 39.25 -6.49 -9.53
N ALA A 163 39.24 -7.11 -10.71
CA ALA A 163 40.17 -6.77 -11.79
C ALA A 163 40.00 -5.31 -12.28
N ALA A 164 38.77 -4.82 -12.42
CA ALA A 164 38.56 -3.43 -12.82
C ALA A 164 39.13 -2.42 -11.80
N VAL A 165 38.94 -2.69 -10.51
CA VAL A 165 39.51 -1.86 -9.43
C VAL A 165 41.04 -1.95 -9.40
N LEU A 166 41.62 -3.15 -9.54
CA LEU A 166 43.07 -3.34 -9.61
C LEU A 166 43.69 -2.57 -10.78
N PHE A 167 43.02 -2.53 -11.93
CA PHE A 167 43.49 -1.77 -13.08
C PHE A 167 43.39 -0.25 -12.87
N GLU A 168 42.35 0.25 -12.18
CA GLU A 168 42.24 1.66 -11.79
C GLU A 168 43.45 2.08 -10.93
N VAL A 169 43.80 1.25 -9.95
CA VAL A 169 44.98 1.46 -9.09
C VAL A 169 46.27 1.37 -9.89
N LEU A 170 46.40 0.37 -10.78
CA LEU A 170 47.56 0.19 -11.67
C LEU A 170 47.81 1.45 -12.50
N LYS A 171 46.77 1.98 -13.14
CA LYS A 171 46.88 3.20 -13.96
C LYS A 171 47.37 4.38 -13.12
N ALA A 172 46.85 4.54 -11.90
CA ALA A 172 47.27 5.62 -11.01
C ALA A 172 48.73 5.50 -10.56
N VAL A 173 49.18 4.29 -10.18
CA VAL A 173 50.57 4.03 -9.76
C VAL A 173 51.54 4.23 -10.92
N ASN A 174 51.18 3.80 -12.12
CA ASN A 174 51.97 3.98 -13.34
C ASN A 174 52.17 5.46 -13.70
N VAL A 175 51.10 6.26 -13.62
CA VAL A 175 51.18 7.71 -13.84
C VAL A 175 52.06 8.38 -12.78
N SER A 176 51.94 7.99 -11.51
CA SER A 176 52.76 8.53 -10.41
C SER A 176 54.25 8.22 -10.57
N GLN A 177 54.60 7.03 -11.04
CA GLN A 177 55.99 6.58 -11.23
C GLN A 177 56.55 6.86 -12.63
N LYS A 178 55.79 7.52 -13.52
CA LYS A 178 56.15 7.81 -14.93
C LYS A 178 56.58 6.56 -15.71
N ILE A 179 55.88 5.44 -15.48
CA ILE A 179 56.09 4.16 -16.18
C ILE A 179 54.87 3.92 -17.08
N GLU A 180 55.09 3.67 -18.37
CA GLU A 180 54.00 3.34 -19.29
C GLU A 180 53.37 1.98 -18.98
N VAL A 181 52.07 1.84 -19.26
CA VAL A 181 51.35 0.57 -19.09
C VAL A 181 51.56 -0.27 -20.35
N ASP A 182 51.97 -1.52 -20.18
CA ASP A 182 52.15 -2.45 -21.31
C ASP A 182 50.86 -2.57 -22.14
N GLN A 183 50.99 -2.51 -23.47
CA GLN A 183 49.85 -2.59 -24.40
C GLN A 183 49.01 -3.87 -24.19
N ALA A 184 49.65 -4.99 -23.89
CA ALA A 184 48.97 -6.26 -23.59
C ALA A 184 48.06 -6.17 -22.35
N ILE A 185 48.43 -5.36 -21.36
CA ILE A 185 47.62 -5.13 -20.15
C ILE A 185 46.40 -4.27 -20.48
N LEU A 186 46.57 -3.26 -21.36
CA LEU A 186 45.47 -2.43 -21.85
C LEU A 186 44.43 -3.26 -22.62
N GLU A 187 44.89 -4.14 -23.52
CA GLU A 187 44.02 -5.05 -24.27
C GLU A 187 43.28 -6.02 -23.35
N THR A 188 43.99 -6.61 -22.37
CA THR A 188 43.40 -7.49 -21.35
C THR A 188 42.32 -6.74 -20.56
N HIS A 189 42.58 -5.49 -20.18
CA HIS A 189 41.60 -4.68 -19.46
C HIS A 189 40.38 -4.32 -20.31
N ASN A 190 40.57 -4.01 -21.59
CA ASN A 190 39.44 -3.74 -22.49
C ASN A 190 38.51 -4.96 -22.56
N GLN A 191 39.05 -6.17 -22.65
CA GLN A 191 38.27 -7.41 -22.57
C GLN A 191 37.55 -7.55 -21.22
N VAL A 192 38.22 -7.22 -20.11
CA VAL A 192 37.61 -7.22 -18.77
C VAL A 192 36.45 -6.23 -18.67
N GLU A 193 36.58 -5.02 -19.21
CA GLU A 193 35.52 -4.00 -19.19
C GLU A 193 34.32 -4.40 -20.08
N GLU A 194 34.57 -4.99 -21.25
CA GLU A 194 33.51 -5.53 -22.09
C GLU A 194 32.75 -6.67 -21.39
N LYS A 195 33.46 -7.64 -20.83
CA LYS A 195 32.84 -8.76 -20.11
C LYS A 195 32.18 -8.31 -18.81
N LYS A 196 32.73 -7.35 -18.08
CA LYS A 196 32.11 -6.77 -16.86
C LYS A 196 30.73 -6.18 -17.14
N LYS A 197 30.53 -5.53 -18.29
CA LYS A 197 29.21 -5.02 -18.73
C LYS A 197 28.21 -6.14 -19.00
N LEU A 198 28.69 -7.34 -19.35
CA LEU A 198 27.89 -8.54 -19.60
C LEU A 198 27.45 -9.22 -18.29
N TYR A 199 28.32 -9.22 -17.28
CA TYR A 199 28.12 -9.92 -16.00
C TYR A 199 27.58 -9.00 -14.89
N LEU A 200 26.45 -8.33 -15.15
CA LEU A 200 25.80 -7.46 -14.16
C LEU A 200 25.26 -8.24 -12.95
N PRO A 201 25.35 -7.71 -11.71
CA PRO A 201 25.06 -8.47 -10.48
C PRO A 201 23.59 -8.82 -10.28
N TYR A 202 22.66 -8.06 -10.88
CA TYR A 202 21.24 -8.06 -10.49
C TYR A 202 20.35 -8.93 -11.36
N ASN A 203 20.87 -9.47 -12.47
CA ASN A 203 20.10 -10.28 -13.42
C ASN A 203 20.38 -11.77 -13.20
N ILE A 204 19.33 -12.53 -12.88
CA ILE A 204 19.38 -13.97 -12.64
C ILE A 204 19.61 -14.71 -13.96
N LEU A 205 19.05 -14.20 -15.07
CA LEU A 205 19.17 -14.85 -16.37
C LEU A 205 20.47 -14.47 -17.09
N PRO A 206 21.28 -15.45 -17.52
CA PRO A 206 22.46 -15.22 -18.38
C PRO A 206 22.01 -15.10 -19.83
N LEU A 207 21.63 -13.89 -20.23
CA LEU A 207 21.14 -13.63 -21.58
C LEU A 207 22.27 -13.46 -22.61
N ASP A 208 23.52 -13.59 -22.17
CA ASP A 208 24.70 -13.52 -23.02
C ASP A 208 24.92 -14.80 -23.84
N PRO A 209 25.41 -14.70 -25.09
CA PRO A 209 25.56 -15.85 -25.98
C PRO A 209 26.42 -16.98 -25.41
N ASP A 210 27.48 -16.63 -24.68
CA ASP A 210 28.46 -17.59 -24.13
C ASP A 210 27.90 -18.35 -22.91
N SER A 211 27.09 -17.71 -22.07
CA SER A 211 26.53 -18.31 -20.86
C SER A 211 25.15 -18.93 -21.05
N ALA A 212 24.39 -18.51 -22.08
CA ALA A 212 23.05 -19.02 -22.37
C ALA A 212 23.03 -20.53 -22.67
N ALA A 213 24.11 -21.07 -23.25
CA ALA A 213 24.23 -22.50 -23.55
C ALA A 213 24.59 -23.36 -22.31
N ASN A 214 25.27 -22.76 -21.32
CA ASN A 214 25.98 -23.51 -20.28
C ASN A 214 25.30 -23.49 -18.90
N GLN A 215 24.45 -22.51 -18.61
CA GLN A 215 23.80 -22.39 -17.29
C GLN A 215 22.50 -23.19 -17.16
N ALA A 216 22.31 -23.83 -16.00
CA ALA A 216 21.17 -24.73 -15.75
C ALA A 216 19.79 -24.05 -15.91
N ILE A 217 19.68 -22.76 -15.56
CA ILE A 217 18.41 -22.02 -15.69
C ILE A 217 18.00 -21.79 -17.16
N MET A 218 18.96 -21.71 -18.08
CA MET A 218 18.67 -21.58 -19.51
C MET A 218 18.37 -22.92 -20.19
N ARG A 219 18.48 -24.05 -19.47
CA ARG A 219 18.09 -25.37 -19.99
C ARG A 219 16.57 -25.59 -19.93
N TYR A 220 15.83 -24.76 -19.20
CA TYR A 220 14.38 -24.85 -19.17
C TYR A 220 13.80 -24.43 -20.54
N PRO A 221 13.06 -25.31 -21.23
CA PRO A 221 12.60 -25.06 -22.59
C PRO A 221 11.61 -23.88 -22.64
N GLU A 222 10.87 -23.61 -21.57
CA GLU A 222 9.94 -22.47 -21.50
C GLU A 222 10.66 -21.11 -21.41
N ILE A 223 11.84 -21.09 -20.78
CA ILE A 223 12.70 -19.90 -20.73
C ILE A 223 13.33 -19.67 -22.11
N GLN A 224 13.85 -20.74 -22.75
CA GLN A 224 14.39 -20.65 -24.12
C GLN A 224 13.31 -20.18 -25.12
N ALA A 225 12.11 -20.75 -25.06
CA ALA A 225 10.99 -20.38 -25.90
C ALA A 225 10.63 -18.88 -25.77
N SER A 226 10.57 -18.37 -24.53
CA SER A 226 10.31 -16.96 -24.26
C SER A 226 11.44 -16.04 -24.73
N PHE A 227 12.69 -16.47 -24.54
CA PHE A 227 13.88 -15.75 -25.01
C PHE A 227 13.95 -15.66 -26.54
N HIS A 228 13.74 -16.76 -27.25
CA HIS A 228 13.70 -16.78 -28.71
C HIS A 228 12.56 -15.93 -29.28
N ALA A 229 11.39 -15.91 -28.61
CA ALA A 229 10.27 -15.08 -29.02
C ALA A 229 10.60 -13.57 -28.93
N LEU A 230 11.38 -13.15 -27.93
CA LEU A 230 11.84 -11.76 -27.79
C LEU A 230 12.93 -11.37 -28.79
N ARG A 231 13.69 -12.32 -29.35
CA ARG A 231 14.68 -12.05 -30.41
C ARG A 231 14.08 -11.90 -31.81
N ASN A 232 12.78 -12.12 -31.97
CA ASN A 232 12.12 -11.96 -33.27
C ASN A 232 11.98 -10.47 -33.64
N THR A 233 13.04 -9.87 -34.19
CA THR A 233 13.09 -8.46 -34.65
C THR A 233 12.79 -8.30 -36.15
N ARG A 234 12.27 -9.35 -36.80
CA ARG A 234 11.97 -9.34 -38.25
C ARG A 234 10.96 -8.24 -38.58
N GLY A 235 11.27 -7.45 -39.62
CA GLY A 235 10.36 -6.41 -40.14
C GLY A 235 10.29 -5.11 -39.31
N LEU A 236 11.10 -4.95 -38.26
CA LEU A 236 11.10 -3.73 -37.45
C LEU A 236 11.95 -2.61 -38.07
N PRO A 237 11.44 -1.36 -38.13
CA PRO A 237 12.21 -0.22 -38.61
C PRO A 237 13.19 0.27 -37.52
N TRP A 238 14.49 0.15 -37.78
CA TRP A 238 15.53 0.65 -36.88
C TRP A 238 15.88 2.12 -37.18
N PRO A 239 16.26 2.94 -36.18
CA PRO A 239 16.78 4.28 -36.42
C PRO A 239 18.05 4.25 -37.30
N LYS A 240 18.20 5.23 -38.21
CA LYS A 240 19.33 5.28 -39.17
C LYS A 240 20.70 5.34 -38.50
N ASP A 241 20.78 5.96 -37.33
CA ASP A 241 22.03 6.16 -36.57
C ASP A 241 22.32 5.03 -35.57
N HIS A 242 21.54 3.93 -35.60
CA HIS A 242 21.69 2.83 -34.65
C HIS A 242 22.37 1.63 -35.32
N GLU A 243 23.58 1.31 -34.87
CA GLU A 243 24.25 0.06 -35.23
C GLU A 243 23.49 -1.12 -34.62
N LYS A 244 22.76 -1.85 -35.47
CA LYS A 244 22.04 -3.05 -35.07
C LYS A 244 23.06 -4.13 -34.67
N LYS A 245 23.03 -4.52 -33.40
CA LYS A 245 23.77 -5.69 -32.92
C LYS A 245 23.10 -6.99 -33.38
N ASP A 246 23.90 -8.02 -33.65
CA ASP A 246 23.41 -9.33 -34.10
C ASP A 246 22.52 -10.03 -33.06
N ASP A 247 22.67 -9.69 -31.78
CA ASP A 247 21.91 -10.23 -30.65
C ASP A 247 20.72 -9.37 -30.21
N ALA A 248 20.37 -8.33 -30.98
CA ALA A 248 19.36 -7.36 -30.60
C ALA A 248 17.94 -7.94 -30.48
N ASP A 249 17.21 -7.50 -29.46
CA ASP A 249 15.87 -7.98 -29.12
C ASP A 249 14.76 -6.90 -29.23
N LEU A 250 13.51 -7.32 -29.04
CA LEU A 250 12.35 -6.42 -29.10
C LEU A 250 12.42 -5.27 -28.09
N LEU A 251 13.04 -5.47 -26.91
CA LEU A 251 13.11 -4.44 -25.88
C LEU A 251 14.23 -3.44 -26.14
N GLU A 252 15.35 -3.84 -26.75
CA GLU A 252 16.36 -2.93 -27.27
C GLU A 252 15.82 -2.06 -28.39
N TRP A 253 14.96 -2.62 -29.25
CA TRP A 253 14.26 -1.82 -30.24
C TRP A 253 13.35 -0.76 -29.58
N LEU A 254 12.59 -1.13 -28.54
CA LEU A 254 11.79 -0.17 -27.77
C LEU A 254 12.67 0.87 -27.07
N GLN A 255 13.84 0.47 -26.56
CA GLN A 255 14.81 1.37 -25.95
C GLN A 255 15.32 2.41 -26.94
N ALA A 256 15.75 1.97 -28.13
CA ALA A 256 16.30 2.82 -29.18
C ALA A 256 15.27 3.85 -29.67
N LEU A 257 13.99 3.48 -29.69
CA LEU A 257 12.93 4.38 -30.12
C LEU A 257 12.47 5.35 -29.03
N PHE A 258 12.15 4.84 -27.84
CA PHE A 258 11.50 5.62 -26.79
C PHE A 258 12.47 6.21 -25.76
N GLY A 259 13.76 5.87 -25.83
CA GLY A 259 14.80 6.44 -24.96
C GLY A 259 14.69 5.98 -23.51
N PHE A 260 14.39 4.70 -23.27
CA PHE A 260 14.37 4.10 -21.92
C PHE A 260 15.80 3.88 -21.37
N GLN A 261 15.93 3.79 -20.04
CA GLN A 261 17.20 3.51 -19.37
C GLN A 261 17.68 2.07 -19.65
N LYS A 262 18.99 1.90 -19.89
CA LYS A 262 19.63 0.60 -20.19
C LYS A 262 19.32 -0.45 -19.11
N ASP A 263 19.50 -0.09 -17.85
CA ASP A 263 19.28 -1.01 -16.73
C ASP A 263 17.80 -1.38 -16.56
N ASN A 264 16.89 -0.45 -16.82
CA ASN A 264 15.45 -0.72 -16.80
C ASN A 264 15.09 -1.76 -17.87
N VAL A 265 15.63 -1.60 -19.08
CA VAL A 265 15.42 -2.53 -20.20
C VAL A 265 15.92 -3.93 -19.84
N SER A 266 17.13 -4.05 -19.30
CA SER A 266 17.67 -5.34 -18.86
C SER A 266 16.82 -6.01 -17.78
N ASN A 267 16.38 -5.23 -16.77
CA ASN A 267 15.54 -5.75 -15.68
C ASN A 267 14.15 -6.19 -16.17
N GLN A 268 13.50 -5.40 -17.04
CA GLN A 268 12.17 -5.73 -17.57
C GLN A 268 12.22 -6.87 -18.58
N ARG A 269 13.33 -7.04 -19.31
CA ARG A 269 13.58 -8.18 -20.19
C ARG A 269 13.53 -9.48 -19.40
N GLU A 270 14.33 -9.57 -18.34
CA GLU A 270 14.33 -10.74 -17.45
C GLU A 270 12.95 -10.99 -16.83
N HIS A 271 12.33 -9.94 -16.31
CA HIS A 271 11.01 -10.03 -15.69
C HIS A 271 9.94 -10.56 -16.68
N LEU A 272 9.94 -10.09 -17.93
CA LEU A 272 9.00 -10.54 -18.95
C LEU A 272 9.25 -12.00 -19.34
N ILE A 273 10.51 -12.42 -19.50
CA ILE A 273 10.87 -13.82 -19.78
C ILE A 273 10.36 -14.74 -18.66
N LEU A 274 10.64 -14.41 -17.40
CA LEU A 274 10.22 -15.20 -16.26
C LEU A 274 8.68 -15.22 -16.10
N LEU A 275 8.01 -14.10 -16.36
CA LEU A 275 6.55 -14.03 -16.31
C LEU A 275 5.90 -14.94 -17.37
N LEU A 276 6.42 -14.92 -18.60
CA LEU A 276 5.94 -15.76 -19.68
C LEU A 276 6.24 -17.24 -19.42
N ALA A 277 7.47 -17.58 -19.05
CA ALA A 277 7.88 -18.93 -18.73
C ALA A 277 7.03 -19.53 -17.59
N ASN A 278 6.79 -18.77 -16.52
CA ASN A 278 5.97 -19.22 -15.39
C ASN A 278 4.51 -19.52 -15.78
N VAL A 279 3.89 -18.68 -16.62
CA VAL A 279 2.53 -18.97 -17.12
C VAL A 279 2.56 -20.15 -18.08
N HIS A 280 3.57 -20.24 -18.94
CA HIS A 280 3.73 -21.35 -19.88
C HIS A 280 3.85 -22.70 -19.15
N ILE A 281 4.66 -22.78 -18.09
CA ILE A 281 4.81 -23.97 -17.24
C ILE A 281 3.49 -24.36 -16.54
N ARG A 282 2.69 -23.38 -16.12
CA ARG A 282 1.45 -23.65 -15.36
C ARG A 282 0.33 -24.22 -16.23
N GLU A 283 0.24 -23.78 -17.48
CA GLU A 283 -0.89 -24.08 -18.35
C GLU A 283 -0.62 -25.28 -19.27
N MET A 284 0.65 -25.60 -19.55
CA MET A 284 1.04 -26.71 -20.44
C MET A 284 1.52 -27.95 -19.66
N SER A 285 0.98 -29.11 -20.00
CA SER A 285 1.29 -30.40 -19.34
C SER A 285 2.08 -31.39 -20.21
N LYS A 286 2.51 -31.02 -21.43
CA LYS A 286 3.19 -31.92 -22.36
C LYS A 286 4.60 -31.41 -22.73
N PRO A 287 5.67 -32.12 -22.33
CA PRO A 287 7.07 -31.74 -22.60
C PRO A 287 7.47 -31.82 -24.09
N ASP A 288 6.77 -32.63 -24.88
CA ASP A 288 7.33 -33.14 -26.15
C ASP A 288 7.28 -32.14 -27.33
N GLN A 289 6.80 -30.91 -27.13
CA GLN A 289 6.59 -29.89 -28.18
C GLN A 289 7.13 -28.49 -27.80
N GLN A 290 8.13 -28.40 -26.91
CA GLN A 290 8.45 -27.18 -26.16
C GLN A 290 9.50 -26.23 -26.79
N SER A 291 9.65 -26.14 -28.11
CA SER A 291 10.62 -25.21 -28.72
C SER A 291 10.06 -23.80 -28.98
N LYS A 292 8.73 -23.60 -28.95
CA LYS A 292 8.08 -22.31 -29.27
C LYS A 292 7.20 -21.82 -28.13
N LEU A 293 7.22 -20.50 -27.91
CA LEU A 293 6.33 -19.84 -26.94
C LEU A 293 4.89 -19.95 -27.42
N ASP A 294 4.03 -20.51 -26.57
CA ASP A 294 2.61 -20.68 -26.84
C ASP A 294 1.82 -19.35 -26.81
N ASP A 295 0.91 -19.20 -27.76
CA ASP A 295 0.05 -18.03 -27.91
C ASP A 295 -0.99 -17.93 -26.77
N HIS A 296 -1.42 -19.05 -26.20
CA HIS A 296 -2.38 -19.04 -25.09
C HIS A 296 -1.77 -18.49 -23.81
N ALA A 297 -0.54 -18.90 -23.46
CA ALA A 297 0.21 -18.33 -22.35
C ALA A 297 0.39 -16.81 -22.50
N LEU A 298 0.69 -16.35 -23.72
CA LEU A 298 0.81 -14.94 -24.07
C LEU A 298 -0.50 -14.17 -23.84
N ASP A 299 -1.63 -14.74 -24.25
CA ASP A 299 -2.95 -14.13 -24.09
C ASP A 299 -3.37 -14.00 -22.62
N ILE A 300 -3.03 -14.99 -21.78
CA ILE A 300 -3.27 -14.92 -20.34
C ILE A 300 -2.52 -13.74 -19.72
N VAL A 301 -1.23 -13.60 -20.03
CA VAL A 301 -0.39 -12.50 -19.52
C VAL A 301 -0.91 -11.16 -20.02
N MET A 302 -1.15 -11.03 -21.32
CA MET A 302 -1.69 -9.81 -21.93
C MET A 302 -3.03 -9.40 -21.32
N LYS A 303 -3.95 -10.36 -21.13
CA LYS A 303 -5.26 -10.12 -20.51
C LYS A 303 -5.15 -9.65 -19.06
N LYS A 304 -4.18 -10.17 -18.30
CA LYS A 304 -3.92 -9.75 -16.91
C LYS A 304 -3.32 -8.34 -16.86
N LEU A 305 -2.26 -8.08 -17.62
CA LEU A 305 -1.57 -6.78 -17.65
C LEU A 305 -2.49 -5.65 -18.09
N PHE A 306 -3.23 -5.82 -19.18
CA PHE A 306 -4.08 -4.76 -19.75
C PHE A 306 -5.50 -4.69 -19.19
N LYS A 307 -5.82 -5.46 -18.14
CA LYS A 307 -7.17 -5.46 -17.55
C LYS A 307 -7.58 -4.07 -17.07
N ASN A 308 -6.68 -3.37 -16.39
CA ASN A 308 -6.96 -2.04 -15.84
C ASN A 308 -7.02 -0.99 -16.96
N TYR A 309 -6.05 -1.01 -17.87
CA TYR A 309 -6.04 -0.12 -19.04
C TYR A 309 -7.32 -0.23 -19.90
N LYS A 310 -7.78 -1.46 -20.22
CA LYS A 310 -9.03 -1.67 -20.97
C LYS A 310 -10.25 -1.15 -20.21
N ARG A 311 -10.29 -1.28 -18.89
CA ARG A 311 -11.37 -0.73 -18.04
C ARG A 311 -11.35 0.79 -18.02
N TRP A 312 -10.18 1.40 -17.89
CA TRP A 312 -10.00 2.85 -17.94
C TRP A 312 -10.44 3.43 -19.29
N CYS A 313 -10.04 2.81 -20.41
CA CYS A 313 -10.50 3.21 -21.75
C CYS A 313 -12.03 3.13 -21.89
N LYS A 314 -12.63 2.02 -21.41
CA LYS A 314 -14.09 1.85 -21.42
C LYS A 314 -14.80 2.89 -20.55
N TYR A 315 -14.23 3.22 -19.40
CA TYR A 315 -14.75 4.23 -18.48
C TYR A 315 -14.77 5.63 -19.11
N LEU A 316 -13.70 6.01 -19.81
CA LEU A 316 -13.60 7.29 -20.52
C LEU A 316 -14.30 7.31 -21.89
N GLY A 317 -14.92 6.20 -22.31
CA GLY A 317 -15.54 6.06 -23.63
C GLY A 317 -14.54 6.25 -24.78
N ARG A 318 -13.35 5.66 -24.67
CA ARG A 318 -12.29 5.64 -25.68
C ARG A 318 -12.00 4.21 -26.13
N LYS A 319 -11.62 4.04 -27.40
CA LYS A 319 -11.12 2.76 -27.92
C LYS A 319 -9.71 2.51 -27.38
N SER A 320 -9.35 1.26 -27.10
CA SER A 320 -7.99 0.91 -26.68
C SER A 320 -7.00 1.03 -27.84
N SER A 321 -5.79 1.52 -27.57
CA SER A 321 -4.69 1.63 -28.56
C SER A 321 -3.98 0.29 -28.83
N LEU A 322 -4.57 -0.84 -28.41
CA LEU A 322 -4.02 -2.19 -28.60
C LEU A 322 -4.48 -2.76 -29.93
N TRP A 323 -3.81 -2.38 -31.02
CA TRP A 323 -4.13 -2.84 -32.37
C TRP A 323 -3.28 -4.06 -32.73
N LEU A 324 -3.91 -5.18 -33.08
CA LEU A 324 -3.25 -6.41 -33.51
C LEU A 324 -3.39 -6.59 -35.03
N PRO A 325 -2.35 -7.07 -35.73
CA PRO A 325 -2.41 -7.32 -37.17
C PRO A 325 -3.23 -8.59 -37.47
N THR A 326 -3.62 -8.77 -38.72
CA THR A 326 -4.33 -9.98 -39.19
C THR A 326 -3.38 -11.18 -39.33
N ILE A 327 -2.08 -10.93 -39.53
CA ILE A 327 -1.06 -11.97 -39.75
C ILE A 327 -0.64 -12.60 -38.42
N GLN A 328 -0.90 -13.89 -38.24
CA GLN A 328 -0.67 -14.61 -36.97
C GLN A 328 0.78 -14.56 -36.48
N GLN A 329 1.78 -14.57 -37.37
CA GLN A 329 3.20 -14.47 -37.00
C GLN A 329 3.58 -13.10 -36.42
N GLU A 330 2.95 -12.01 -36.89
CA GLU A 330 3.18 -10.65 -36.38
C GLU A 330 2.36 -10.36 -35.11
N VAL A 331 1.26 -11.08 -34.90
CA VAL A 331 0.44 -10.96 -33.69
C VAL A 331 1.27 -11.23 -32.44
N GLN A 332 2.09 -12.30 -32.46
CA GLN A 332 2.93 -12.67 -31.34
C GLN A 332 3.95 -11.57 -31.01
N GLN A 333 4.67 -11.10 -32.04
CA GLN A 333 5.64 -9.99 -31.92
C GLN A 333 4.97 -8.72 -31.37
N ARG A 334 3.79 -8.37 -31.87
CA ARG A 334 3.08 -7.15 -31.45
C ARG A 334 2.55 -7.22 -30.03
N LYS A 335 2.07 -8.40 -29.59
CA LYS A 335 1.68 -8.63 -28.19
C LYS A 335 2.88 -8.46 -27.26
N LEU A 336 4.05 -8.99 -27.62
CA LEU A 336 5.29 -8.83 -26.86
C LEU A 336 5.73 -7.37 -26.80
N LEU A 337 5.69 -6.63 -27.92
CA LEU A 337 6.01 -5.20 -27.94
C LEU A 337 5.09 -4.37 -27.03
N TYR A 338 3.77 -4.59 -27.07
CA TYR A 338 2.86 -3.88 -26.17
C TYR A 338 3.12 -4.19 -24.70
N MET A 339 3.34 -5.47 -24.34
CA MET A 339 3.65 -5.84 -22.96
C MET A 339 5.01 -5.29 -22.51
N GLY A 340 6.03 -5.37 -23.36
CA GLY A 340 7.34 -4.78 -23.13
C GLY A 340 7.24 -3.28 -22.89
N LEU A 341 6.51 -2.56 -23.74
CA LEU A 341 6.27 -1.12 -23.59
C LEU A 341 5.62 -0.78 -22.24
N TYR A 342 4.58 -1.53 -21.84
CA TYR A 342 3.91 -1.34 -20.55
C TYR A 342 4.88 -1.55 -19.38
N LEU A 343 5.68 -2.62 -19.44
CA LEU A 343 6.64 -2.95 -18.38
C LEU A 343 7.79 -1.93 -18.31
N LEU A 344 8.26 -1.42 -19.44
CA LEU A 344 9.28 -0.37 -19.49
C LEU A 344 8.78 0.94 -18.88
N ILE A 345 7.55 1.36 -19.24
CA ILE A 345 6.87 2.50 -18.62
C ILE A 345 6.72 2.28 -17.11
N TRP A 346 6.28 1.09 -16.69
CA TRP A 346 6.14 0.75 -15.27
C TRP A 346 7.49 0.77 -14.54
N GLY A 347 8.55 0.29 -15.19
CA GLY A 347 9.90 0.24 -14.67
C GLY A 347 10.46 1.62 -14.33
N GLU A 348 10.26 2.61 -15.20
CA GLU A 348 10.74 3.99 -15.02
C GLU A 348 9.74 4.94 -14.33
N ALA A 349 8.49 4.51 -14.10
CA ALA A 349 7.46 5.34 -13.49
C ALA A 349 7.75 5.79 -12.04
N ALA A 350 8.65 5.15 -11.30
CA ALA A 350 8.98 5.46 -9.91
C ALA A 350 7.71 5.72 -9.04
N ASN A 351 7.56 6.94 -8.50
CA ASN A 351 6.40 7.34 -7.66
C ASN A 351 5.07 7.42 -8.43
N LEU A 352 5.07 7.55 -9.76
CA LEU A 352 3.84 7.55 -10.55
C LEU A 352 3.13 6.19 -10.54
N ARG A 353 3.77 5.12 -10.04
CA ARG A 353 3.11 3.81 -9.82
C ARG A 353 1.90 3.89 -8.89
N PHE A 354 1.83 4.91 -8.04
CA PHE A 354 0.68 5.19 -7.18
C PHE A 354 -0.45 5.94 -7.90
N MET A 355 -0.28 6.27 -9.18
CA MET A 355 -1.25 6.97 -10.03
C MET A 355 -1.63 6.07 -11.24
N PRO A 356 -2.41 5.00 -11.05
CA PRO A 356 -2.65 4.00 -12.09
C PRO A 356 -3.38 4.55 -13.32
N GLU A 357 -4.26 5.55 -13.18
CA GLU A 357 -4.92 6.20 -14.31
C GLU A 357 -3.98 7.12 -15.09
N CYS A 358 -3.02 7.78 -14.41
CA CYS A 358 -1.92 8.49 -15.06
C CYS A 358 -1.06 7.56 -15.91
N LEU A 359 -0.75 6.36 -15.40
CA LEU A 359 -0.02 5.35 -16.18
C LEU A 359 -0.83 4.85 -17.37
N CYS A 360 -2.14 4.69 -17.23
CA CYS A 360 -3.02 4.35 -18.34
C CYS A 360 -3.01 5.44 -19.42
N TYR A 361 -2.97 6.71 -19.04
CA TYR A 361 -2.85 7.84 -19.95
C TYR A 361 -1.53 7.84 -20.73
N ILE A 362 -0.39 7.71 -20.03
CA ILE A 362 0.94 7.61 -20.64
C ILE A 362 0.99 6.42 -21.61
N TYR A 363 0.56 5.25 -21.15
CA TYR A 363 0.52 4.04 -21.99
C TYR A 363 -0.41 4.21 -23.21
N HIS A 364 -1.55 4.88 -23.07
CA HIS A 364 -2.50 5.07 -24.17
C HIS A 364 -1.87 5.79 -25.36
N HIS A 365 -1.10 6.86 -25.08
CA HIS A 365 -0.44 7.65 -26.10
C HIS A 365 0.79 6.94 -26.67
N MET A 366 1.65 6.35 -25.81
CA MET A 366 2.83 5.62 -26.29
C MET A 366 2.48 4.38 -27.10
N ALA A 367 1.41 3.65 -26.74
CA ALA A 367 0.93 2.51 -27.53
C ALA A 367 0.37 2.96 -28.89
N PHE A 368 -0.21 4.17 -28.97
CA PHE A 368 -0.65 4.76 -30.23
C PHE A 368 0.54 5.16 -31.11
N GLU A 369 1.59 5.75 -30.54
CA GLU A 369 2.84 6.05 -31.24
C GLU A 369 3.52 4.78 -31.75
N LEU A 370 3.62 3.74 -30.90
CA LEU A 370 4.16 2.44 -31.27
C LEU A 370 3.41 1.84 -32.47
N TYR A 371 2.07 1.93 -32.48
CA TYR A 371 1.28 1.48 -33.62
C TYR A 371 1.60 2.28 -34.89
N GLY A 372 1.70 3.61 -34.80
CA GLY A 372 2.07 4.46 -35.93
C GLY A 372 3.45 4.15 -36.51
N MET A 373 4.43 3.88 -35.63
CA MET A 373 5.79 3.46 -36.02
C MET A 373 5.79 2.11 -36.74
N LEU A 374 5.07 1.12 -36.21
CA LEU A 374 4.96 -0.21 -36.81
C LEU A 374 4.18 -0.23 -38.13
N ALA A 375 3.29 0.75 -38.34
CA ALA A 375 2.56 0.92 -39.59
C ALA A 375 3.37 1.65 -40.68
N GLY A 376 4.58 2.12 -40.36
CA GLY A 376 5.39 2.92 -41.29
C GLY A 376 4.79 4.28 -41.60
N ASN A 377 3.97 4.83 -40.70
CA ASN A 377 3.35 6.13 -40.93
C ASN A 377 4.44 7.21 -40.98
N VAL A 378 4.34 8.07 -41.99
CA VAL A 378 5.20 9.23 -42.16
C VAL A 378 4.52 10.43 -41.51
N SER A 379 5.27 11.19 -40.72
CA SER A 379 4.78 12.42 -40.10
C SER A 379 4.38 13.41 -41.21
N PRO A 380 3.12 13.88 -41.25
CA PRO A 380 2.65 14.77 -42.31
C PRO A 380 3.35 16.14 -42.30
N THR A 381 3.99 16.51 -41.20
CA THR A 381 4.71 17.78 -41.02
C THR A 381 6.21 17.70 -41.31
N THR A 382 6.84 16.52 -41.20
CA THR A 382 8.30 16.39 -41.34
C THR A 382 8.74 15.48 -42.49
N GLY A 383 7.84 14.69 -43.08
CA GLY A 383 8.20 13.75 -44.15
C GLY A 383 9.09 12.58 -43.70
N GLU A 384 9.39 12.47 -42.40
CA GLU A 384 10.15 11.38 -41.79
C GLU A 384 9.23 10.37 -41.08
N ASN A 385 9.73 9.16 -40.84
CA ASN A 385 9.06 8.16 -40.01
C ASN A 385 8.66 8.75 -38.64
N VAL A 386 7.48 8.39 -38.15
CA VAL A 386 6.98 8.85 -36.84
C VAL A 386 8.02 8.56 -35.74
N LYS A 387 8.51 9.62 -35.09
CA LYS A 387 9.35 9.57 -33.89
C LYS A 387 8.48 9.81 -32.65
N PRO A 388 8.87 9.37 -31.45
CA PRO A 388 8.10 9.68 -30.24
C PRO A 388 8.01 11.19 -30.05
N ALA A 389 6.85 11.66 -29.58
CA ALA A 389 6.56 13.08 -29.41
C ALA A 389 7.60 13.86 -28.58
N TYR A 390 8.23 13.20 -27.61
CA TYR A 390 9.23 13.79 -26.73
C TYR A 390 10.68 13.59 -27.22
N GLY A 391 10.90 12.95 -28.36
CA GLY A 391 12.22 12.65 -28.94
C GLY A 391 12.86 11.40 -28.35
N GLY A 392 13.56 10.63 -29.19
CA GLY A 392 14.17 9.33 -28.84
C GLY A 392 15.60 9.41 -28.31
N ALA A 393 15.98 10.52 -27.68
CA ALA A 393 17.32 10.65 -27.08
C ALA A 393 17.47 9.72 -25.86
N GLU A 394 18.71 9.44 -25.45
CA GLU A 394 18.98 8.59 -24.28
C GLU A 394 18.33 9.15 -23.00
N GLU A 395 17.56 8.32 -22.30
CA GLU A 395 16.77 8.67 -21.10
C GLU A 395 15.70 9.75 -21.32
N ALA A 396 15.26 9.97 -22.57
CA ALA A 396 14.27 11.00 -22.87
C ALA A 396 12.92 10.73 -22.19
N PHE A 397 12.49 9.48 -22.05
CA PHE A 397 11.24 9.13 -21.36
C PHE A 397 11.27 9.60 -19.89
N LEU A 398 12.33 9.27 -19.15
CA LEU A 398 12.51 9.68 -17.77
C LEU A 398 12.54 11.22 -17.64
N LYS A 399 13.31 11.90 -18.49
CA LYS A 399 13.52 13.36 -18.41
C LYS A 399 12.30 14.17 -18.83
N LYS A 400 11.57 13.73 -19.87
CA LYS A 400 10.50 14.53 -20.49
C LYS A 400 9.09 14.08 -20.16
N VAL A 401 8.89 12.82 -19.73
CA VAL A 401 7.56 12.30 -19.34
C VAL A 401 7.44 12.16 -17.83
N VAL A 402 8.35 11.43 -17.19
CA VAL A 402 8.27 11.11 -15.76
C VAL A 402 8.63 12.32 -14.89
N THR A 403 9.76 12.97 -15.17
CA THR A 403 10.30 14.07 -14.34
C THR A 403 9.35 15.25 -14.17
N PRO A 404 8.65 15.76 -15.21
CA PRO A 404 7.72 16.88 -15.04
C PRO A 404 6.58 16.58 -14.06
N ILE A 405 6.00 15.37 -14.12
CA ILE A 405 4.92 14.96 -13.22
C ILE A 405 5.47 14.75 -11.81
N TYR A 406 6.65 14.12 -11.69
CA TYR A 406 7.32 13.93 -10.41
C TYR A 406 7.58 15.26 -9.69
N LYS A 407 8.08 16.28 -10.41
CA LYS A 407 8.33 17.62 -9.84
C LYS A 407 7.07 18.25 -9.25
N ILE A 408 5.90 18.04 -9.84
CA ILE A 408 4.63 18.50 -9.24
C ILE A 408 4.35 17.77 -7.93
N ILE A 409 4.54 16.44 -7.89
CA ILE A 409 4.33 15.63 -6.67
C ILE A 409 5.29 16.08 -5.57
N GLU A 410 6.56 16.31 -5.92
CA GLU A 410 7.60 16.80 -5.00
C GLU A 410 7.23 18.17 -4.42
N MET A 411 6.86 19.14 -5.27
CA MET A 411 6.43 20.48 -4.84
C MET A 411 5.19 20.43 -3.92
N GLU A 412 4.19 19.61 -4.22
CA GLU A 412 3.00 19.45 -3.37
C GLU A 412 3.32 18.73 -2.04
N ALA A 413 4.25 17.76 -2.07
CA ALA A 413 4.70 17.06 -0.88
C ALA A 413 5.51 17.99 0.06
N GLU A 414 6.37 18.84 -0.47
CA GLU A 414 7.06 19.88 0.31
C GLU A 414 6.08 20.87 0.93
N ARG A 415 5.07 21.29 0.17
CA ARG A 415 4.00 22.18 0.65
C ARG A 415 3.25 21.61 1.86
N SER A 416 3.05 20.28 1.89
CA SER A 416 2.40 19.60 3.02
C SER A 416 3.23 19.66 4.32
N LYS A 417 4.56 19.75 4.23
CA LYS A 417 5.47 19.78 5.38
C LYS A 417 5.65 21.20 5.94
N THR A 418 5.74 22.20 5.06
CA THR A 418 6.07 23.59 5.44
C THR A 418 4.87 24.34 6.03
N MET A 419 3.63 23.94 5.73
CA MET A 419 2.43 24.68 6.10
C MET A 419 1.53 23.86 7.06
N LYS A 420 1.22 24.39 8.26
CA LYS A 420 0.08 23.93 9.09
C LYS A 420 -1.28 24.31 8.46
N SER A 421 -1.38 24.28 7.13
CA SER A 421 -2.56 24.71 6.39
C SER A 421 -3.63 23.63 6.37
N LYS A 422 -4.88 24.05 6.14
CA LYS A 422 -6.00 23.14 5.94
C LYS A 422 -5.69 22.22 4.75
N HIS A 423 -6.04 20.95 4.86
CA HIS A 423 -5.82 19.91 3.84
C HIS A 423 -6.40 20.24 2.43
N SER A 424 -7.21 21.30 2.32
CA SER A 424 -7.71 21.87 1.06
C SER A 424 -6.65 22.59 0.21
N HIS A 425 -5.51 22.97 0.77
CA HIS A 425 -4.54 23.85 0.11
C HIS A 425 -3.39 23.12 -0.60
N TRP A 426 -3.32 21.79 -0.54
CA TRP A 426 -2.29 20.99 -1.21
C TRP A 426 -2.89 19.71 -1.77
N ARG A 427 -2.27 19.12 -2.79
CA ARG A 427 -2.74 17.89 -3.48
C ARG A 427 -1.88 16.69 -3.11
N ASN A 428 -2.50 15.54 -2.87
CA ASN A 428 -1.79 14.27 -2.75
C ASN A 428 -1.75 13.53 -4.11
N TYR A 429 -1.02 12.42 -4.20
CA TYR A 429 -0.96 11.56 -5.39
C TYR A 429 -2.37 11.12 -5.86
N ASP A 430 -3.30 10.88 -4.93
CA ASP A 430 -4.69 10.52 -5.24
C ASP A 430 -5.46 11.68 -5.90
N ASP A 431 -5.28 12.91 -5.38
CA ASP A 431 -5.90 14.11 -5.95
C ASP A 431 -5.35 14.41 -7.36
N LEU A 432 -4.05 14.17 -7.60
CA LEU A 432 -3.44 14.31 -8.93
C LEU A 432 -3.89 13.21 -9.89
N ASN A 433 -4.07 11.99 -9.39
CA ASN A 433 -4.51 10.85 -10.19
C ASN A 433 -5.98 11.00 -10.64
N GLU A 434 -6.80 11.66 -9.83
CA GLU A 434 -8.19 11.98 -10.15
C GLU A 434 -8.35 12.76 -11.46
N TYR A 435 -7.36 13.60 -11.82
CA TYR A 435 -7.35 14.32 -13.10
C TYR A 435 -7.52 13.38 -14.31
N PHE A 436 -6.97 12.17 -14.23
CA PHE A 436 -7.02 11.17 -15.29
C PHE A 436 -8.32 10.36 -15.32
N TRP A 437 -9.28 10.68 -14.45
CA TRP A 437 -10.63 10.10 -14.46
C TRP A 437 -11.60 10.87 -15.36
N SER A 438 -11.27 12.12 -15.73
CA SER A 438 -12.07 12.88 -16.69
C SER A 438 -11.55 12.71 -18.11
N ARG A 439 -12.45 12.87 -19.10
CA ARG A 439 -12.06 13.02 -20.51
C ARG A 439 -11.22 14.27 -20.75
N ASP A 440 -11.22 15.22 -19.82
CA ASP A 440 -10.41 16.43 -19.88
C ASP A 440 -8.91 16.16 -19.72
N CYS A 441 -8.51 14.97 -19.24
CA CYS A 441 -7.09 14.60 -19.16
C CYS A 441 -6.40 14.65 -20.53
N PHE A 442 -7.13 14.39 -21.62
CA PHE A 442 -6.62 14.50 -22.99
C PHE A 442 -6.31 15.95 -23.41
N ARG A 443 -6.78 16.97 -22.68
CA ARG A 443 -6.36 18.36 -22.88
C ARG A 443 -4.91 18.59 -22.46
N LEU A 444 -4.33 17.71 -21.65
CA LEU A 444 -2.90 17.76 -21.29
C LEU A 444 -2.01 17.68 -22.54
N GLY A 445 -2.48 16.99 -23.58
CA GLY A 445 -1.76 16.82 -24.85
C GLY A 445 -0.64 15.78 -24.78
N TRP A 446 -0.18 15.34 -25.95
CA TRP A 446 0.97 14.46 -26.12
C TRP A 446 1.82 14.98 -27.30
N PRO A 447 2.99 15.60 -27.07
CA PRO A 447 3.68 15.74 -25.78
C PRO A 447 2.93 16.64 -24.79
N MET A 448 3.16 16.42 -23.50
CA MET A 448 2.44 17.13 -22.43
C MET A 448 2.74 18.62 -22.45
N ARG A 449 1.70 19.44 -22.45
CA ARG A 449 1.77 20.90 -22.49
C ARG A 449 2.18 21.46 -21.13
N ALA A 450 3.32 22.18 -21.07
CA ALA A 450 3.83 22.76 -19.82
C ALA A 450 2.93 23.85 -19.24
N ASP A 451 2.13 24.52 -20.07
CA ASP A 451 1.13 25.52 -19.71
C ASP A 451 -0.22 24.93 -19.28
N ALA A 452 -0.36 23.59 -19.28
CA ALA A 452 -1.58 22.94 -18.83
C ALA A 452 -1.82 23.16 -17.33
N ASP A 453 -3.09 23.29 -16.95
CA ASP A 453 -3.46 23.58 -15.56
C ASP A 453 -3.04 22.46 -14.57
N PHE A 454 -2.71 21.27 -15.07
CA PHE A 454 -2.12 20.17 -14.28
C PHE A 454 -0.76 20.54 -13.69
N PHE A 455 0.10 21.21 -14.46
CA PHE A 455 1.47 21.59 -14.05
C PHE A 455 1.55 22.94 -13.34
N LYS A 456 0.48 23.74 -13.37
CA LYS A 456 0.45 25.00 -12.63
C LYS A 456 0.37 24.73 -11.13
N THR A 457 1.09 25.53 -10.35
CA THR A 457 0.97 25.64 -8.88
C THR A 457 0.77 27.11 -8.53
N PRO A 458 0.10 27.47 -7.41
CA PRO A 458 -0.07 28.87 -7.03
C PRO A 458 1.31 29.42 -6.66
N ASN A 459 1.76 30.46 -7.37
CA ASN A 459 3.09 31.02 -7.14
C ASN A 459 3.25 31.54 -5.70
N PHE A 460 4.42 31.24 -5.13
CA PHE A 460 4.86 31.57 -3.78
C PHE A 460 5.30 33.04 -3.65
N VAL A 461 4.49 33.99 -4.15
CA VAL A 461 4.72 35.43 -3.95
C VAL A 461 3.45 36.05 -3.40
N LEU A 462 3.09 35.70 -2.16
CA LEU A 462 2.19 36.52 -1.36
C LEU A 462 2.83 36.67 0.01
N ASN A 463 3.20 37.91 0.29
CA ASN A 463 3.78 38.37 1.54
C ASN A 463 2.99 37.79 2.74
N PRO A 464 3.69 37.41 3.84
CA PRO A 464 3.04 36.90 5.06
C PRO A 464 1.98 37.83 5.67
N ARG A 465 1.91 39.11 5.25
CA ARG A 465 1.01 40.13 5.78
C ARG A 465 -0.44 40.03 5.30
N ASP A 466 -0.75 39.34 4.21
CA ASP A 466 -2.13 39.25 3.68
C ASP A 466 -2.95 38.06 4.20
N GLN A 467 -2.45 37.34 5.23
CA GLN A 467 -3.13 36.15 5.74
C GLN A 467 -4.26 36.43 6.75
N THR A 468 -4.46 37.69 7.16
CA THR A 468 -5.46 38.04 8.18
C THR A 468 -6.87 38.26 7.63
N ASN A 469 -7.04 38.61 6.35
CA ASN A 469 -8.35 38.92 5.78
C ASN A 469 -8.83 37.83 4.80
N GLY A 470 -9.41 36.78 5.38
CA GLY A 470 -9.82 35.56 4.70
C GLY A 470 -11.08 35.60 3.84
N GLU A 471 -11.58 36.76 3.36
CA GLU A 471 -12.87 36.79 2.65
C GLU A 471 -12.93 37.56 1.32
N HIS A 472 -11.89 38.24 0.88
CA HIS A 472 -11.88 38.88 -0.44
C HIS A 472 -10.62 38.54 -1.24
N ARG A 473 -10.68 37.44 -2.00
CA ARG A 473 -9.83 37.28 -3.19
C ARG A 473 -10.67 37.62 -4.42
N PRO A 474 -10.25 38.58 -5.27
CA PRO A 474 -10.93 38.87 -6.52
C PRO A 474 -10.82 37.66 -7.46
N ALA A 475 -11.94 37.32 -8.09
CA ALA A 475 -12.02 36.29 -9.10
C ALA A 475 -11.36 36.79 -10.40
N GLY A 476 -10.05 36.65 -10.51
CA GLY A 476 -9.32 36.99 -11.73
C GLY A 476 -7.90 36.43 -11.68
N ASN A 477 -7.61 35.49 -12.59
CA ASN A 477 -6.29 34.91 -12.93
C ASN A 477 -5.68 33.75 -12.12
N ASP A 478 -6.46 32.92 -11.42
CA ASP A 478 -5.93 31.69 -10.83
C ASP A 478 -6.20 30.45 -11.72
N HIS A 479 -5.34 30.21 -12.72
CA HIS A 479 -5.30 28.96 -13.52
C HIS A 479 -4.69 27.77 -12.73
N TRP A 480 -4.88 27.71 -11.41
CA TRP A 480 -4.45 26.56 -10.61
C TRP A 480 -5.60 25.58 -10.42
N MET A 481 -5.44 24.34 -10.90
CA MET A 481 -6.38 23.27 -10.56
C MET A 481 -6.12 22.79 -9.13
N GLY A 482 -6.93 23.32 -8.20
CA GLY A 482 -7.04 22.78 -6.85
C GLY A 482 -7.67 21.38 -6.82
N LYS A 483 -8.07 20.91 -5.63
CA LYS A 483 -8.79 19.64 -5.51
C LYS A 483 -10.07 19.69 -6.34
N VAL A 484 -10.16 18.81 -7.34
CA VAL A 484 -11.25 18.77 -8.33
C VAL A 484 -12.57 18.39 -7.66
N ASN A 485 -12.50 17.56 -6.61
CA ASN A 485 -13.62 17.15 -5.79
C ASN A 485 -13.73 17.88 -4.45
N PHE A 486 -14.92 17.74 -3.85
CA PHE A 486 -15.30 18.39 -2.60
C PHE A 486 -14.29 18.14 -1.48
N VAL A 487 -13.76 19.22 -0.91
CA VAL A 487 -12.99 19.17 0.32
C VAL A 487 -13.93 19.30 1.52
N GLU A 488 -14.06 18.22 2.29
CA GLU A 488 -14.88 18.23 3.50
C GLU A 488 -14.27 19.16 4.54
N ILE A 489 -14.99 20.24 4.86
CA ILE A 489 -14.69 21.10 6.00
C ILE A 489 -15.35 20.45 7.22
N ARG A 490 -14.57 19.79 8.06
CA ARG A 490 -15.10 19.14 9.27
C ARG A 490 -15.43 20.20 10.33
N SER A 491 -16.66 20.16 10.83
CA SER A 491 -17.11 20.91 12.01
C SER A 491 -17.66 19.96 13.08
N PHE A 492 -17.87 20.45 14.30
CA PHE A 492 -18.46 19.65 15.39
C PHE A 492 -19.82 19.03 15.01
N TRP A 493 -20.63 19.75 14.22
CA TRP A 493 -21.92 19.28 13.71
C TRP A 493 -21.83 18.05 12.79
N HIS A 494 -20.65 17.74 12.23
CA HIS A 494 -20.45 16.49 11.49
C HIS A 494 -20.60 15.25 12.39
N ILE A 495 -20.35 15.35 13.70
CA ILE A 495 -20.55 14.22 14.62
C ILE A 495 -22.03 13.81 14.66
N PHE A 496 -22.93 14.79 14.77
CA PHE A 496 -24.38 14.54 14.77
C PHE A 496 -24.88 14.06 13.41
N ARG A 497 -24.34 14.60 12.31
CA ARG A 497 -24.67 14.14 10.95
C ARG A 497 -24.18 12.72 10.68
N SER A 498 -22.95 12.39 11.04
CA SER A 498 -22.31 11.10 10.72
C SER A 498 -22.82 9.95 11.58
N PHE A 499 -23.24 10.22 12.81
CA PHE A 499 -23.75 9.22 13.76
C PHE A 499 -25.25 9.42 14.05
N ASP A 500 -26.01 9.93 13.09
CA ASP A 500 -27.45 10.23 13.20
C ASP A 500 -28.27 9.05 13.75
N ARG A 501 -27.97 7.84 13.28
CA ARG A 501 -28.66 6.61 13.69
C ARG A 501 -28.42 6.25 15.15
N MET A 502 -27.21 6.48 15.64
CA MET A 502 -26.84 6.21 17.03
C MET A 502 -27.56 7.20 17.96
N TRP A 503 -27.50 8.50 17.65
CA TRP A 503 -28.19 9.54 18.41
C TRP A 503 -29.71 9.33 18.42
N SER A 504 -30.29 9.04 17.25
CA SER A 504 -31.72 8.76 17.13
C SER A 504 -32.11 7.53 17.96
N PHE A 505 -31.34 6.44 17.88
CA PHE A 505 -31.61 5.24 18.67
C PHE A 505 -31.59 5.53 20.18
N LEU A 506 -30.53 6.16 20.69
CA LEU A 506 -30.37 6.45 22.12
C LEU A 506 -31.49 7.37 22.64
N ILE A 507 -31.82 8.44 21.92
CA ILE A 507 -32.88 9.37 22.32
C ILE A 507 -34.26 8.68 22.33
N LEU A 508 -34.57 7.90 21.30
CA LEU A 508 -35.86 7.20 21.19
C LEU A 508 -35.99 6.09 22.23
N SER A 509 -34.92 5.34 22.47
CA SER A 509 -34.88 4.33 23.53
C SER A 509 -35.03 4.96 24.91
N LEU A 510 -34.37 6.10 25.18
CA LEU A 510 -34.54 6.85 26.43
C LEU A 510 -35.99 7.29 26.63
N GLN A 511 -36.61 7.91 25.61
CA GLN A 511 -38.01 8.32 25.66
C GLN A 511 -38.94 7.13 25.94
N ALA A 512 -38.74 6.00 25.24
CA ALA A 512 -39.53 4.79 25.46
C ALA A 512 -39.40 4.27 26.90
N MET A 513 -38.17 4.19 27.43
CA MET A 513 -37.91 3.74 28.81
C MET A 513 -38.55 4.65 29.85
N VAL A 514 -38.49 5.97 29.66
CA VAL A 514 -39.13 6.95 30.57
C VAL A 514 -40.64 6.76 30.59
N ILE A 515 -41.28 6.59 29.42
CA ILE A 515 -42.73 6.37 29.31
C ILE A 515 -43.15 5.07 30.02
N VAL A 516 -42.41 3.98 29.81
CA VAL A 516 -42.71 2.68 30.43
C VAL A 516 -42.51 2.74 31.95
N ALA A 517 -41.41 3.36 32.40
CA ALA A 517 -41.14 3.53 33.82
C ALA A 517 -42.20 4.42 34.51
N TRP A 518 -42.81 5.36 33.78
CA TRP A 518 -43.85 6.25 34.31
C TRP A 518 -45.21 5.57 34.54
N ASN A 519 -45.57 4.52 33.78
CA ASN A 519 -46.92 3.95 33.79
C ASN A 519 -47.11 2.64 34.56
N GLY A 520 -46.04 1.99 35.03
CA GLY A 520 -46.16 0.72 35.77
C GLY A 520 -44.84 0.11 36.22
N GLY A 521 -43.72 0.55 35.63
CA GLY A 521 -42.38 0.23 36.14
C GLY A 521 -41.89 -1.19 35.82
N THR A 522 -42.66 -1.99 35.06
CA THR A 522 -42.20 -3.27 34.51
C THR A 522 -42.16 -3.23 32.97
N PRO A 523 -41.19 -3.91 32.32
CA PRO A 523 -41.15 -3.96 30.86
C PRO A 523 -42.38 -4.63 30.20
N GLY A 524 -43.12 -5.44 30.96
CA GLY A 524 -44.36 -6.09 30.49
C GLY A 524 -45.52 -5.12 30.30
N ASP A 525 -45.48 -3.94 30.93
CA ASP A 525 -46.53 -2.93 30.83
C ASP A 525 -46.65 -2.34 29.42
N ILE A 526 -45.67 -2.57 28.54
CA ILE A 526 -45.70 -2.18 27.11
C ILE A 526 -46.83 -2.90 26.36
N PHE A 527 -47.27 -4.07 26.81
CA PHE A 527 -48.36 -4.82 26.18
C PHE A 527 -49.75 -4.29 26.53
N ASP A 528 -49.87 -3.36 27.48
CA ASP A 528 -51.10 -2.62 27.71
C ASP A 528 -51.33 -1.61 26.57
N ALA A 529 -52.52 -1.63 25.98
CA ALA A 529 -52.90 -0.77 24.87
C ALA A 529 -52.72 0.73 25.19
N GLY A 530 -52.95 1.14 26.44
CA GLY A 530 -52.77 2.52 26.88
C GLY A 530 -51.30 2.95 26.86
N VAL A 531 -50.42 2.15 27.46
CA VAL A 531 -48.97 2.39 27.51
C VAL A 531 -48.34 2.24 26.13
N PHE A 532 -48.75 1.23 25.36
CA PHE A 532 -48.30 1.01 23.97
C PHE A 532 -48.52 2.25 23.11
N LYS A 533 -49.73 2.84 23.17
CA LYS A 533 -50.05 4.09 22.45
C LYS A 533 -49.16 5.24 22.88
N GLN A 534 -48.86 5.37 24.18
CA GLN A 534 -47.93 6.39 24.65
C GLN A 534 -46.50 6.15 24.14
N VAL A 535 -46.03 4.90 24.15
CA VAL A 535 -44.71 4.53 23.60
C VAL A 535 -44.63 4.82 22.11
N LEU A 536 -45.69 4.63 21.33
CA LEU A 536 -45.71 4.99 19.92
C LEU A 536 -45.47 6.50 19.65
N SER A 537 -45.55 7.38 20.65
CA SER A 537 -45.17 8.80 20.50
C SER A 537 -43.70 9.01 20.12
N ILE A 538 -42.84 8.00 20.31
CA ILE A 538 -41.44 8.05 19.87
C ILE A 538 -41.32 8.34 18.36
N PHE A 539 -42.30 7.94 17.54
CA PHE A 539 -42.26 8.19 16.10
C PHE A 539 -42.38 9.68 15.76
N ILE A 540 -43.04 10.47 16.59
CA ILE A 540 -43.08 11.94 16.46
C ILE A 540 -41.67 12.50 16.66
N THR A 541 -41.00 12.12 17.75
CA THR A 541 -39.61 12.51 18.02
C THR A 541 -38.68 12.04 16.90
N ALA A 542 -38.88 10.83 16.38
CA ALA A 542 -38.09 10.30 15.27
C ALA A 542 -38.24 11.16 13.99
N ALA A 543 -39.44 11.63 13.69
CA ALA A 543 -39.69 12.51 12.54
C ALA A 543 -39.02 13.88 12.71
N VAL A 544 -39.07 14.47 13.92
CA VAL A 544 -38.37 15.73 14.24
C VAL A 544 -36.85 15.56 14.06
N MET A 545 -36.28 14.50 14.61
CA MET A 545 -34.86 14.18 14.46
C MET A 545 -34.47 13.96 12.98
N LYS A 546 -35.33 13.30 12.19
CA LYS A 546 -35.13 13.10 10.74
C LYS A 546 -35.18 14.42 9.96
N MET A 547 -36.05 15.35 10.34
CA MET A 547 -36.08 16.70 9.76
C MET A 547 -34.79 17.47 10.11
N GLY A 548 -34.37 17.44 11.38
CA GLY A 548 -33.10 18.05 11.82
C GLY A 548 -31.88 17.49 11.07
N GLN A 549 -31.85 16.17 10.84
CA GLN A 549 -30.84 15.52 10.01
C GLN A 549 -30.86 16.06 8.57
N ALA A 550 -32.04 16.18 7.94
CA ALA A 550 -32.15 16.69 6.57
C ALA A 550 -31.68 18.15 6.46
N ILE A 551 -31.95 18.98 7.47
CA ILE A 551 -31.45 20.36 7.55
C ILE A 551 -29.91 20.37 7.65
N LEU A 552 -29.33 19.58 8.57
CA LEU A 552 -27.88 19.46 8.71
C LEU A 552 -27.22 18.92 7.43
N ASP A 553 -27.88 18.00 6.73
CA ASP A 553 -27.42 17.49 5.44
C ASP A 553 -27.30 18.60 4.39
N ILE A 554 -28.25 19.54 4.35
CA ILE A 554 -28.24 20.68 3.41
C ILE A 554 -27.20 21.73 3.84
N VAL A 555 -27.18 22.13 5.12
CA VAL A 555 -26.29 23.17 5.65
C VAL A 555 -24.82 22.76 5.48
N LEU A 556 -24.46 21.55 5.90
CA LEU A 556 -23.07 21.07 5.82
C LEU A 556 -22.64 20.74 4.38
N SER A 557 -23.59 20.47 3.47
CA SER A 557 -23.29 20.23 2.05
C SER A 557 -23.39 21.49 1.19
N TRP A 558 -23.65 22.66 1.77
CA TRP A 558 -23.97 23.88 0.99
C TRP A 558 -22.87 24.27 0.00
N LYS A 559 -21.60 24.21 0.43
CA LYS A 559 -20.45 24.48 -0.45
C LYS A 559 -20.28 23.44 -1.55
N ALA A 560 -20.69 22.19 -1.32
CA ALA A 560 -20.63 21.10 -2.30
C ALA A 560 -21.70 21.17 -3.39
N ARG A 561 -22.67 22.11 -3.29
CA ARG A 561 -23.79 22.20 -4.24
C ARG A 561 -23.35 22.40 -5.69
N ARG A 562 -22.19 23.00 -5.93
CA ARG A 562 -21.70 23.27 -7.30
C ARG A 562 -21.18 22.00 -7.99
N SER A 563 -20.63 21.03 -7.24
CA SER A 563 -20.09 19.77 -7.79
C SER A 563 -21.07 18.59 -7.74
N MET A 564 -22.16 18.70 -6.98
CA MET A 564 -23.16 17.63 -6.85
C MET A 564 -24.06 17.48 -8.09
N SER A 565 -24.32 16.24 -8.49
CA SER A 565 -25.30 15.92 -9.54
C SER A 565 -26.74 16.26 -9.13
N LEU A 566 -27.60 16.51 -10.13
CA LEU A 566 -29.01 16.89 -9.90
C LEU A 566 -29.77 15.85 -9.06
N ALA A 567 -29.53 14.56 -9.29
CA ALA A 567 -30.16 13.48 -8.51
C ALA A 567 -29.80 13.50 -7.02
N VAL A 568 -28.63 14.02 -6.64
CA VAL A 568 -28.23 14.15 -5.23
C VAL A 568 -28.89 15.36 -4.60
N LYS A 569 -28.92 16.49 -5.31
CA LYS A 569 -29.62 17.71 -4.86
C LYS A 569 -31.10 17.45 -4.61
N LEU A 570 -31.77 16.79 -5.57
CA LEU A 570 -33.17 16.42 -5.46
C LEU A 570 -33.43 15.53 -4.24
N ARG A 571 -32.52 14.58 -3.95
CA ARG A 571 -32.65 13.71 -2.79
C ARG A 571 -32.64 14.49 -1.47
N TYR A 572 -31.78 15.48 -1.32
CA TYR A 572 -31.73 16.29 -0.09
C TYR A 572 -33.00 17.11 0.11
N ILE A 573 -33.49 17.76 -0.96
CA ILE A 573 -34.74 18.54 -0.91
C ILE A 573 -35.93 17.64 -0.57
N LEU A 574 -36.07 16.51 -1.25
CA LEU A 574 -37.18 15.57 -1.00
C LEU A 574 -37.15 14.99 0.42
N LYS A 575 -35.96 14.73 0.99
CA LYS A 575 -35.84 14.30 2.38
C LYS A 575 -36.29 15.37 3.36
N LEU A 576 -35.98 16.64 3.10
CA LEU A 576 -36.44 17.74 3.94
C LEU A 576 -37.97 17.88 3.87
N LEU A 577 -38.53 17.88 2.66
CA LEU A 577 -39.98 17.97 2.44
C LEU A 577 -40.71 16.78 3.09
N SER A 578 -40.21 15.56 2.92
CA SER A 578 -40.77 14.37 3.55
C SER A 578 -40.66 14.43 5.07
N GLY A 579 -39.53 14.89 5.63
CA GLY A 579 -39.38 15.09 7.06
C GLY A 579 -40.37 16.10 7.63
N ALA A 580 -40.52 17.26 6.97
CA ALA A 580 -41.48 18.28 7.36
C ALA A 580 -42.92 17.77 7.32
N ALA A 581 -43.30 17.01 6.28
CA ALA A 581 -44.62 16.39 6.19
C ALA A 581 -44.90 15.45 7.37
N TRP A 582 -43.96 14.57 7.71
CA TRP A 582 -44.13 13.62 8.82
C TRP A 582 -44.15 14.27 10.21
N VAL A 583 -43.43 15.38 10.39
CA VAL A 583 -43.48 16.21 11.62
C VAL A 583 -44.87 16.80 11.83
N VAL A 584 -45.66 17.01 10.78
CA VAL A 584 -47.05 17.48 10.90
C VAL A 584 -48.03 16.31 10.99
N ILE A 585 -47.89 15.31 10.11
CA ILE A 585 -48.84 14.18 10.00
C ILE A 585 -48.89 13.36 11.29
N LEU A 586 -47.74 13.01 11.89
CA LEU A 586 -47.71 12.12 13.06
C LEU A 586 -48.34 12.77 14.32
N PRO A 587 -48.04 14.03 14.69
CA PRO A 587 -48.73 14.69 15.79
C PRO A 587 -50.22 14.88 15.56
N VAL A 588 -50.65 15.26 14.35
CA VAL A 588 -52.06 15.47 14.03
C VAL A 588 -52.85 14.16 14.16
N THR A 589 -52.33 13.07 13.58
CA THR A 589 -52.96 11.75 13.68
C THR A 589 -52.90 11.18 15.10
N TYR A 590 -51.86 11.48 15.88
CA TYR A 590 -51.80 11.13 17.30
C TYR A 590 -52.84 11.88 18.12
N ALA A 591 -52.93 13.20 17.96
CA ALA A 591 -53.89 14.07 18.64
C ALA A 591 -55.36 13.70 18.32
N TYR A 592 -55.62 13.31 17.07
CA TYR A 592 -56.93 12.83 16.63
C TYR A 592 -57.43 11.63 17.45
N THR A 593 -56.51 10.76 17.90
CA THR A 593 -56.84 9.57 18.71
C THR A 593 -56.97 9.84 20.22
N SER A 594 -56.76 11.07 20.70
CA SER A 594 -56.72 11.36 22.16
C SER A 594 -58.12 11.37 22.80
N ASP A 595 -58.28 10.73 23.97
CA ASP A 595 -59.58 10.62 24.66
C ASP A 595 -59.98 11.91 25.39
N ASN A 596 -59.02 12.71 25.86
CA ASN A 596 -59.23 14.01 26.53
C ASN A 596 -58.57 15.17 25.73
N PRO A 597 -59.26 15.80 24.75
CA PRO A 597 -58.67 16.85 23.94
C PRO A 597 -58.60 18.19 24.72
N THR A 598 -57.40 18.66 25.03
CA THR A 598 -57.15 20.02 25.54
C THR A 598 -56.54 20.92 24.45
N GLY A 599 -56.97 22.19 24.39
CA GLY A 599 -56.42 23.20 23.46
C GLY A 599 -56.50 22.82 21.98
N LEU A 600 -55.34 22.79 21.30
CA LEU A 600 -55.18 22.50 19.86
C LEU A 600 -55.82 21.17 19.41
N ASN A 601 -55.88 20.18 20.30
CA ASN A 601 -56.47 18.87 20.00
C ASN A 601 -57.99 18.97 19.77
N ARG A 602 -58.66 19.96 20.36
CA ARG A 602 -60.10 20.21 20.18
C ARG A 602 -60.39 20.80 18.79
N THR A 603 -59.54 21.71 18.33
CA THR A 603 -59.57 22.27 16.96
C THR A 603 -59.35 21.20 15.90
N ILE A 604 -58.38 20.31 16.09
CA ILE A 604 -58.12 19.21 15.14
C ILE A 604 -59.31 18.24 15.09
N LYS A 605 -59.89 17.87 16.23
CA LYS A 605 -61.13 17.07 16.24
C LYS A 605 -62.31 17.78 15.59
N SER A 606 -62.43 19.10 15.74
CA SER A 606 -63.50 19.88 15.08
C SER A 606 -63.38 19.93 13.55
N TRP A 607 -62.16 19.80 13.01
CA TRP A 607 -61.91 19.79 11.56
C TRP A 607 -62.03 18.40 10.93
N PHE A 608 -61.70 17.33 11.66
CA PHE A 608 -61.58 15.98 11.12
C PHE A 608 -62.64 14.97 11.65
N GLY A 609 -63.48 15.36 12.63
CA GLY A 609 -64.57 14.53 13.17
C GLY A 609 -64.20 13.71 14.42
N ASP A 610 -65.20 13.11 15.06
CA ASP A 610 -65.03 12.30 16.29
C ASP A 610 -64.64 10.85 15.96
N GLY A 611 -63.34 10.60 15.84
CA GLY A 611 -62.76 9.27 15.56
C GLY A 611 -62.65 8.33 16.77
N ARG A 612 -63.66 8.28 17.66
CA ARG A 612 -63.63 7.48 18.91
C ARG A 612 -63.33 5.98 18.72
N ASN A 613 -63.48 5.45 17.51
CA ASN A 613 -63.29 4.02 17.19
C ASN A 613 -62.20 3.72 16.13
N GLN A 614 -61.26 4.64 15.83
CA GLN A 614 -60.19 4.37 14.84
C GLN A 614 -58.76 4.61 15.38
N PRO A 615 -58.28 3.78 16.34
CA PRO A 615 -56.84 3.71 16.67
C PRO A 615 -55.97 3.25 15.47
N SER A 616 -56.58 2.81 14.37
CA SER A 616 -55.94 2.36 13.15
C SER A 616 -55.24 3.46 12.35
N LEU A 617 -55.68 4.73 12.39
CA LEU A 617 -55.12 5.79 11.53
C LEU A 617 -53.69 6.20 11.92
N TYR A 618 -53.43 6.37 13.23
CA TYR A 618 -52.09 6.68 13.71
C TYR A 618 -51.14 5.49 13.49
N ILE A 619 -51.60 4.27 13.77
CA ILE A 619 -50.83 3.05 13.55
C ILE A 619 -50.52 2.88 12.05
N LEU A 620 -51.48 3.13 11.16
CA LEU A 620 -51.28 3.11 9.72
C LEU A 620 -50.26 4.17 9.28
N ALA A 621 -50.35 5.40 9.79
CA ALA A 621 -49.37 6.45 9.52
C ALA A 621 -47.95 6.05 9.98
N VAL A 622 -47.83 5.43 11.15
CA VAL A 622 -46.56 4.89 11.68
C VAL A 622 -46.02 3.77 10.78
N VAL A 623 -46.85 2.84 10.32
CA VAL A 623 -46.45 1.75 9.40
C VAL A 623 -45.95 2.32 8.07
N ILE A 624 -46.66 3.29 7.50
CA ILE A 624 -46.23 3.96 6.26
C ILE A 624 -44.90 4.69 6.48
N TYR A 625 -44.75 5.42 7.58
CA TYR A 625 -43.51 6.10 7.95
C TYR A 625 -42.32 5.14 8.10
N LEU A 626 -42.55 3.97 8.71
CA LEU A 626 -41.53 2.92 8.92
C LEU A 626 -41.20 2.13 7.67
N SER A 627 -42.10 2.04 6.69
CA SER A 627 -41.96 1.17 5.52
C SER A 627 -40.62 1.27 4.78
N PRO A 628 -40.01 2.45 4.55
CA PRO A 628 -38.72 2.53 3.84
C PRO A 628 -37.56 1.99 4.69
N ASN A 629 -37.63 2.15 6.00
CA ASN A 629 -36.64 1.63 6.95
C ASN A 629 -36.80 0.13 7.17
N MET A 630 -38.05 -0.38 7.21
CA MET A 630 -38.33 -1.82 7.25
C MET A 630 -37.77 -2.51 6.00
N LEU A 631 -38.02 -1.96 4.81
CA LEU A 631 -37.43 -2.47 3.57
C LEU A 631 -35.89 -2.48 3.63
N ALA A 632 -35.28 -1.39 4.12
CA ALA A 632 -33.82 -1.31 4.28
C ALA A 632 -33.28 -2.38 5.25
N ALA A 633 -33.99 -2.64 6.36
CA ALA A 633 -33.64 -3.65 7.35
C ALA A 633 -33.77 -5.07 6.78
N THR A 634 -34.85 -5.36 6.05
CA THR A 634 -35.02 -6.65 5.36
C THR A 634 -33.90 -6.88 4.35
N LEU A 635 -33.55 -5.88 3.53
CA LEU A 635 -32.43 -5.97 2.59
C LEU A 635 -31.07 -6.10 3.31
N PHE A 636 -30.93 -5.55 4.51
CA PHE A 636 -29.74 -5.75 5.32
C PHE A 636 -29.63 -7.21 5.79
N ILE A 637 -30.70 -7.79 6.35
CA ILE A 637 -30.72 -9.18 6.83
C ILE A 637 -30.50 -10.20 5.70
N PHE A 638 -30.99 -9.90 4.49
CA PHE A 638 -30.85 -10.77 3.31
C PHE A 638 -29.83 -10.19 2.30
N PRO A 639 -28.52 -10.36 2.52
CA PRO A 639 -27.49 -9.78 1.65
C PRO A 639 -27.50 -10.37 0.23
N VAL A 640 -28.03 -11.58 0.03
CA VAL A 640 -28.19 -12.20 -1.30
C VAL A 640 -29.19 -11.39 -2.14
N LEU A 641 -30.37 -11.11 -1.57
CA LEU A 641 -31.40 -10.31 -2.22
C LEU A 641 -30.91 -8.89 -2.49
N ARG A 642 -30.22 -8.28 -1.51
CA ARG A 642 -29.62 -6.96 -1.66
C ARG A 642 -28.57 -6.92 -2.79
N ARG A 643 -27.67 -7.90 -2.87
CA ARG A 643 -26.67 -7.99 -3.95
C ARG A 643 -27.34 -8.14 -5.31
N PHE A 644 -28.43 -8.88 -5.41
CA PHE A 644 -29.19 -9.02 -6.65
C PHE A 644 -29.82 -7.68 -7.07
N LEU A 645 -30.48 -6.98 -6.15
CA LEU A 645 -31.11 -5.69 -6.41
C LEU A 645 -30.08 -4.60 -6.76
N GLU A 646 -28.94 -4.54 -6.09
CA GLU A 646 -27.87 -3.56 -6.38
C GLU A 646 -27.18 -3.77 -7.74
N LYS A 647 -27.20 -5.01 -8.25
CA LYS A 647 -26.68 -5.36 -9.60
C LYS A 647 -27.70 -5.11 -10.70
N SER A 648 -28.98 -5.01 -10.36
CA SER A 648 -30.04 -4.78 -11.32
C SER A 648 -29.98 -3.35 -11.87
N ASN A 649 -30.12 -3.22 -13.19
CA ASN A 649 -30.20 -1.94 -13.89
C ASN A 649 -31.65 -1.49 -14.14
N LEU A 650 -32.64 -2.18 -13.57
CA LEU A 650 -34.05 -1.81 -13.69
C LEU A 650 -34.29 -0.44 -13.05
N LYS A 651 -34.90 0.48 -13.80
CA LYS A 651 -35.14 1.88 -13.36
C LYS A 651 -35.92 1.97 -12.05
N VAL A 652 -36.93 1.10 -11.86
CA VAL A 652 -37.75 1.04 -10.64
C VAL A 652 -36.92 0.63 -9.43
N VAL A 653 -36.10 -0.43 -9.57
CA VAL A 653 -35.20 -0.89 -8.50
C VAL A 653 -34.17 0.19 -8.19
N ALA A 654 -33.62 0.85 -9.21
CA ALA A 654 -32.68 1.95 -9.02
C ALA A 654 -33.31 3.13 -8.25
N LEU A 655 -34.58 3.46 -8.48
CA LEU A 655 -35.31 4.50 -7.76
C LEU A 655 -35.57 4.12 -6.29
N ILE A 656 -36.05 2.90 -6.03
CA ILE A 656 -36.28 2.39 -4.67
C ILE A 656 -34.98 2.38 -3.86
N MET A 657 -33.90 1.90 -4.47
CA MET A 657 -32.57 1.86 -3.85
C MET A 657 -31.99 3.27 -3.67
N TRP A 658 -32.25 4.20 -4.59
CA TRP A 658 -31.87 5.61 -4.46
C TRP A 658 -32.58 6.27 -3.27
N TRP A 659 -33.83 5.92 -2.96
CA TRP A 659 -34.52 6.44 -1.77
C TRP A 659 -34.07 5.75 -0.48
N SER A 660 -34.18 4.41 -0.43
CA SER A 660 -34.03 3.58 0.76
C SER A 660 -32.58 3.49 1.29
N GLN A 661 -31.57 3.44 0.43
CA GLN A 661 -30.19 3.18 0.87
C GLN A 661 -29.33 4.45 0.96
N PRO A 662 -28.63 4.69 2.09
CA PRO A 662 -27.52 5.62 2.11
C PRO A 662 -26.41 5.09 1.20
N ARG A 663 -25.82 5.96 0.38
CA ARG A 663 -24.63 5.59 -0.41
C ARG A 663 -23.46 5.40 0.54
N LEU A 664 -23.23 4.16 0.96
CA LEU A 664 -22.00 3.77 1.65
C LEU A 664 -20.86 3.71 0.63
N PHE A 665 -19.61 3.92 1.06
CA PHE A 665 -18.42 3.84 0.22
C PHE A 665 -18.07 2.39 -0.20
N VAL A 666 -19.03 1.47 -0.12
CA VAL A 666 -18.87 0.06 -0.53
C VAL A 666 -19.37 -0.07 -1.95
N GLY A 667 -18.55 -0.62 -2.84
CA GLY A 667 -18.90 -0.82 -4.24
C GLY A 667 -20.16 -1.68 -4.41
N ARG A 668 -20.88 -1.49 -5.52
CA ARG A 668 -22.12 -2.23 -5.82
C ARG A 668 -21.89 -3.74 -5.71
N GLY A 669 -22.66 -4.41 -4.86
CA GLY A 669 -22.57 -5.86 -4.67
C GLY A 669 -21.31 -6.36 -3.96
N MET A 670 -20.50 -5.48 -3.36
CA MET A 670 -19.30 -5.82 -2.57
C MET A 670 -19.60 -6.02 -1.07
N HIS A 671 -20.78 -6.55 -0.74
CA HIS A 671 -21.15 -6.82 0.65
C HIS A 671 -20.47 -8.09 1.18
N GLU A 672 -20.16 -8.05 2.47
CA GLU A 672 -19.63 -9.18 3.24
C GLU A 672 -20.57 -10.41 3.19
N GLY A 673 -20.00 -11.58 3.52
CA GLY A 673 -20.76 -12.83 3.62
C GLY A 673 -21.89 -12.77 4.65
N ALA A 674 -22.98 -13.51 4.41
CA ALA A 674 -24.14 -13.55 5.31
C ALA A 674 -23.78 -13.95 6.75
N PHE A 675 -22.86 -14.91 6.90
CA PHE A 675 -22.39 -15.35 8.21
C PHE A 675 -21.58 -14.27 8.96
N SER A 676 -20.72 -13.51 8.25
CA SER A 676 -20.00 -12.39 8.86
C SER A 676 -20.95 -11.29 9.30
N LEU A 677 -21.97 -11.01 8.48
CA LEU A 677 -23.01 -10.05 8.80
C LEU A 677 -23.84 -10.47 10.02
N PHE A 678 -24.22 -11.74 10.09
CA PHE A 678 -24.96 -12.29 11.22
C PHE A 678 -24.17 -12.16 12.52
N LYS A 679 -22.89 -12.55 12.53
CA LYS A 679 -22.01 -12.39 13.70
C LYS A 679 -21.91 -10.94 14.17
N TYR A 680 -21.69 -10.02 13.23
CA TYR A 680 -21.64 -8.59 13.53
C TYR A 680 -22.97 -8.07 14.09
N THR A 681 -24.09 -8.48 13.51
CA THR A 681 -25.42 -8.08 13.96
C THR A 681 -25.72 -8.60 15.36
N MET A 682 -25.41 -9.88 15.63
CA MET A 682 -25.63 -10.50 16.94
C MET A 682 -24.80 -9.80 18.03
N PHE A 683 -23.55 -9.44 17.74
CA PHE A 683 -22.70 -8.67 18.65
C PHE A 683 -23.39 -7.38 19.14
N TRP A 684 -23.93 -6.59 18.21
CA TRP A 684 -24.59 -5.34 18.54
C TRP A 684 -25.95 -5.55 19.22
N VAL A 685 -26.73 -6.55 18.80
CA VAL A 685 -28.03 -6.85 19.41
C VAL A 685 -27.86 -7.22 20.88
N VAL A 686 -26.93 -8.13 21.20
CA VAL A 686 -26.70 -8.55 22.59
C VAL A 686 -26.17 -7.38 23.42
N LEU A 687 -25.17 -6.64 22.93
CA LEU A 687 -24.62 -5.47 23.61
C LEU A 687 -25.70 -4.43 23.93
N LEU A 688 -26.49 -4.03 22.93
CA LEU A 688 -27.52 -3.01 23.10
C LEU A 688 -28.68 -3.50 23.98
N ALA A 689 -29.08 -4.77 23.88
CA ALA A 689 -30.09 -5.35 24.74
C ALA A 689 -29.65 -5.32 26.22
N THR A 690 -28.43 -5.76 26.52
CA THR A 690 -27.88 -5.70 27.88
C THR A 690 -27.80 -4.26 28.38
N LYS A 691 -27.30 -3.33 27.55
CA LYS A 691 -27.25 -1.90 27.87
C LYS A 691 -28.62 -1.35 28.24
N LEU A 692 -29.63 -1.58 27.40
CA LEU A 692 -30.99 -1.06 27.63
C LEU A 692 -31.63 -1.65 28.88
N VAL A 693 -31.42 -2.94 29.16
CA VAL A 693 -31.92 -3.58 30.38
C VAL A 693 -31.30 -2.93 31.61
N VAL A 694 -29.98 -2.73 31.63
CA VAL A 694 -29.32 -2.09 32.77
C VAL A 694 -29.75 -0.63 32.92
N SER A 695 -29.76 0.16 31.83
CA SER A 695 -30.23 1.54 31.88
C SER A 695 -31.67 1.65 32.40
N PHE A 696 -32.58 0.75 32.00
CA PHE A 696 -33.96 0.79 32.48
C PHE A 696 -34.05 0.57 33.99
N TYR A 697 -33.43 -0.50 34.50
CA TYR A 697 -33.55 -0.89 35.90
C TYR A 697 -32.70 -0.06 36.86
N VAL A 698 -31.50 0.34 36.45
CA VAL A 698 -30.52 1.03 37.31
C VAL A 698 -30.60 2.55 37.18
N GLU A 699 -30.86 3.07 35.98
CA GLU A 699 -30.81 4.52 35.74
C GLU A 699 -32.20 5.15 35.75
N ILE A 700 -33.15 4.62 34.97
CA ILE A 700 -34.42 5.31 34.71
C ILE A 700 -35.49 4.99 35.76
N ARG A 701 -35.75 3.71 36.04
CA ARG A 701 -36.79 3.30 36.99
C ARG A 701 -36.67 3.94 38.39
N PRO A 702 -35.49 3.98 39.05
CA PRO A 702 -35.38 4.54 40.40
C PRO A 702 -35.56 6.06 40.43
N LEU A 703 -35.42 6.78 39.31
CA LEU A 703 -35.63 8.23 39.26
C LEU A 703 -37.09 8.63 39.15
N VAL A 704 -37.94 7.78 38.57
CA VAL A 704 -39.33 8.13 38.28
C VAL A 704 -40.12 8.40 39.56
N GLN A 705 -39.97 7.56 40.59
CA GLN A 705 -40.73 7.71 41.83
C GLN A 705 -40.36 9.00 42.59
N PRO A 706 -39.06 9.30 42.86
CA PRO A 706 -38.65 10.59 43.40
C PRO A 706 -39.12 11.77 42.55
N THR A 707 -39.09 11.64 41.22
CA THR A 707 -39.55 12.72 40.32
C THR A 707 -41.05 13.00 40.50
N LYS A 708 -41.89 11.95 40.57
CA LYS A 708 -43.33 12.09 40.83
C LYS A 708 -43.60 12.74 42.18
N ASP A 709 -42.83 12.39 43.20
CA ASP A 709 -43.02 12.93 44.55
C ASP A 709 -42.55 14.38 44.64
N ILE A 710 -41.42 14.73 44.02
CA ILE A 710 -40.97 16.13 43.87
C ILE A 710 -41.99 16.96 43.09
N MET A 711 -42.57 16.44 42.00
CA MET A 711 -43.56 17.19 41.20
C MET A 711 -44.88 17.45 41.93
N LYS A 712 -45.22 16.70 42.99
CA LYS A 712 -46.44 16.90 43.79
C LYS A 712 -46.31 18.01 44.84
N VAL A 713 -45.09 18.40 45.21
CA VAL A 713 -44.85 19.41 46.26
C VAL A 713 -45.00 20.82 45.69
N PRO A 714 -45.97 21.64 46.14
CA PRO A 714 -46.08 23.03 45.71
C PRO A 714 -45.03 23.90 46.40
N ILE A 715 -44.24 24.67 45.63
CA ILE A 715 -43.30 25.65 46.17
C ILE A 715 -43.93 27.04 46.14
N THR A 716 -43.95 27.71 47.30
CA THR A 716 -44.44 29.09 47.44
C THR A 716 -43.32 30.14 47.40
N THR A 717 -42.08 29.80 47.77
CA THR A 717 -40.91 30.68 47.73
C THR A 717 -39.63 29.93 47.33
N PHE A 718 -39.02 30.27 46.19
CA PHE A 718 -37.77 29.67 45.71
C PHE A 718 -36.58 30.48 46.25
N GLN A 719 -35.65 29.86 47.00
CA GLN A 719 -34.50 30.58 47.59
C GLN A 719 -33.48 31.09 46.54
N TRP A 720 -33.41 30.46 45.35
CA TRP A 720 -32.62 30.93 44.21
C TRP A 720 -33.40 31.95 43.36
N HIS A 721 -33.82 33.06 43.97
CA HIS A 721 -34.63 34.07 43.30
C HIS A 721 -33.90 34.81 42.16
N GLU A 722 -32.56 34.77 42.10
CA GLU A 722 -31.76 35.45 41.06
C GLU A 722 -31.86 34.79 39.68
N PHE A 723 -31.96 33.45 39.63
CA PHE A 723 -32.00 32.73 38.36
C PHE A 723 -33.43 32.39 37.91
N PHE A 724 -34.36 32.20 38.85
CA PHE A 724 -35.75 31.81 38.54
C PHE A 724 -36.79 32.50 39.45
N PRO A 725 -36.96 33.84 39.34
CA PRO A 725 -37.79 34.63 40.25
C PRO A 725 -39.30 34.32 40.21
N HIS A 726 -39.79 33.62 39.18
CA HIS A 726 -41.22 33.31 38.98
C HIS A 726 -41.51 31.83 38.69
N ALA A 727 -40.60 30.91 39.04
CA ALA A 727 -40.81 29.48 38.80
C ALA A 727 -41.89 28.90 39.74
N LYS A 728 -43.08 28.60 39.18
CA LYS A 728 -44.21 28.01 39.91
C LYS A 728 -44.11 26.48 40.11
N ASN A 729 -43.17 25.81 39.42
CA ASN A 729 -43.03 24.35 39.40
C ASN A 729 -41.59 23.91 39.69
N ASN A 730 -41.42 22.69 40.22
CA ASN A 730 -40.13 22.12 40.66
C ASN A 730 -39.21 21.66 39.51
N ILE A 731 -39.35 22.24 38.33
CA ILE A 731 -38.72 21.79 37.08
C ILE A 731 -37.18 21.90 37.17
N GLY A 732 -36.64 22.94 37.81
CA GLY A 732 -35.19 23.10 37.98
C GLY A 732 -34.55 21.97 38.79
N VAL A 733 -35.22 21.51 39.85
CA VAL A 733 -34.77 20.38 40.68
C VAL A 733 -34.84 19.07 39.90
N VAL A 734 -35.90 18.87 39.12
CA VAL A 734 -36.04 17.72 38.23
C VAL A 734 -34.92 17.70 37.18
N ILE A 735 -34.61 18.83 36.55
CA ILE A 735 -33.50 18.93 35.59
C ILE A 735 -32.17 18.58 36.25
N ALA A 736 -31.89 19.11 37.45
CA ALA A 736 -30.66 18.82 38.19
C ALA A 736 -30.53 17.34 38.56
N LEU A 737 -31.63 16.67 38.90
CA LEU A 737 -31.67 15.24 39.20
C LEU A 737 -31.44 14.37 37.95
N TRP A 738 -32.06 14.72 36.83
CA TRP A 738 -32.00 13.93 35.60
C TRP A 738 -30.75 14.17 34.76
N ALA A 739 -30.18 15.38 34.75
CA ALA A 739 -29.09 15.74 33.84
C ALA A 739 -27.83 14.85 34.01
N PRO A 740 -27.33 14.54 35.22
CA PRO A 740 -26.19 13.64 35.37
C PRO A 740 -26.47 12.23 34.86
N ILE A 741 -27.68 11.71 35.10
CA ILE A 741 -28.06 10.35 34.71
C ILE A 741 -28.24 10.24 33.20
N ILE A 742 -28.83 11.25 32.56
CA ILE A 742 -28.91 11.33 31.09
C ILE A 742 -27.51 11.39 30.47
N LEU A 743 -26.56 12.13 31.06
CA LEU A 743 -25.18 12.15 30.59
C LEU A 743 -24.50 10.77 30.71
N VAL A 744 -24.68 10.09 31.84
CA VAL A 744 -24.18 8.72 32.04
C VAL A 744 -24.78 7.77 31.00
N TYR A 745 -26.09 7.85 30.73
CA TYR A 745 -26.78 7.04 29.73
C TYR A 745 -26.21 7.17 28.30
N PHE A 746 -25.66 8.33 27.93
CA PHE A 746 -24.98 8.50 26.64
C PHE A 746 -23.53 7.99 26.66
N MET A 747 -22.85 8.06 27.81
CA MET A 747 -21.45 7.67 27.98
C MET A 747 -21.26 6.17 28.22
N ASP A 748 -22.21 5.52 28.89
CA ASP A 748 -22.18 4.10 29.30
C ASP A 748 -22.00 3.13 28.12
N THR A 749 -22.39 3.56 26.92
CA THR A 749 -22.36 2.76 25.70
C THR A 749 -20.92 2.43 25.31
N GLN A 750 -19.96 3.30 25.68
CA GLN A 750 -18.53 3.04 25.54
C GLN A 750 -18.05 1.94 26.50
N ILE A 751 -18.57 1.93 27.73
CA ILE A 751 -18.24 0.93 28.76
C ILE A 751 -18.74 -0.45 28.30
N TRP A 752 -20.01 -0.55 27.89
CA TRP A 752 -20.58 -1.78 27.36
C TRP A 752 -19.83 -2.27 26.12
N TYR A 753 -19.45 -1.36 25.22
CA TYR A 753 -18.61 -1.71 24.07
C TYR A 753 -17.25 -2.24 24.48
N ALA A 754 -16.58 -1.63 25.46
CA ALA A 754 -15.28 -2.10 25.96
C ALA A 754 -15.38 -3.52 26.56
N ILE A 755 -16.42 -3.80 27.36
CA ILE A 755 -16.63 -5.13 27.96
C ILE A 755 -16.89 -6.18 26.88
N PHE A 756 -17.84 -5.94 25.97
CA PHE A 756 -18.17 -6.92 24.93
C PHE A 756 -17.05 -7.10 23.91
N SER A 757 -16.36 -6.02 23.53
CA SER A 757 -15.24 -6.11 22.59
C SER A 757 -14.04 -6.86 23.16
N THR A 758 -13.74 -6.72 24.46
CA THR A 758 -12.68 -7.50 25.13
C THR A 758 -13.08 -8.97 25.26
N LEU A 759 -14.32 -9.28 25.63
CA LEU A 759 -14.81 -10.65 25.74
C LEU A 759 -14.81 -11.37 24.39
N VAL A 760 -15.49 -10.79 23.39
CA VAL A 760 -15.59 -11.40 22.05
C VAL A 760 -14.23 -11.38 21.34
N GLY A 761 -13.45 -10.30 21.49
CA GLY A 761 -12.08 -10.22 20.97
C GLY A 761 -11.16 -11.26 21.61
N GLY A 762 -11.32 -11.52 22.91
CA GLY A 762 -10.60 -12.56 23.65
C GLY A 762 -10.94 -13.97 23.17
N ILE A 763 -12.25 -14.29 23.06
CA ILE A 763 -12.70 -15.58 22.50
C ILE A 763 -12.19 -15.73 21.07
N TYR A 764 -12.31 -14.69 20.25
CA TYR A 764 -11.87 -14.74 18.85
C TYR A 764 -10.35 -14.90 18.72
N GLY A 765 -9.59 -14.21 19.58
CA GLY A 765 -8.14 -14.37 19.71
C GLY A 765 -7.78 -15.80 20.09
N ALA A 766 -8.47 -16.39 21.06
CA ALA A 766 -8.29 -17.79 21.46
C ALA A 766 -8.63 -18.76 20.32
N CYS A 767 -9.77 -18.60 19.63
CA CYS A 767 -10.17 -19.44 18.49
C CYS A 767 -9.22 -19.33 17.31
N ARG A 768 -8.69 -18.12 17.02
CA ARG A 768 -7.67 -17.89 16.00
C ARG A 768 -6.26 -18.25 16.46
N ARG A 769 -6.12 -18.71 17.70
CA ARG A 769 -4.85 -19.06 18.32
C ARG A 769 -3.84 -17.91 18.22
N LEU A 770 -4.35 -16.67 18.27
CA LEU A 770 -3.53 -15.46 18.34
C LEU A 770 -2.82 -15.46 19.70
N GLY A 771 -1.50 -15.64 19.66
CA GLY A 771 -0.69 -15.90 20.84
C GLY A 771 -0.62 -17.37 21.23
N GLU A 772 -0.72 -18.34 20.29
CA GLU A 772 -0.39 -19.76 20.52
C GLU A 772 1.11 -19.94 20.77
N ILE A 773 1.97 -19.15 20.13
CA ILE A 773 3.41 -19.22 20.38
C ILE A 773 3.76 -18.23 21.50
N ARG A 774 3.57 -18.65 22.76
CA ARG A 774 4.00 -17.88 23.94
C ARG A 774 5.33 -18.36 24.50
N THR A 775 5.74 -19.58 24.16
CA THR A 775 6.93 -20.24 24.72
C THR A 775 7.74 -20.92 23.63
N LEU A 776 9.05 -20.97 23.84
CA LEU A 776 9.99 -21.63 22.93
C LEU A 776 9.66 -23.12 22.73
N GLY A 777 9.12 -23.78 23.77
CA GLY A 777 8.68 -25.18 23.69
C GLY A 777 7.48 -25.40 22.75
N MET A 778 6.57 -24.44 22.65
CA MET A 778 5.42 -24.52 21.72
C MET A 778 5.82 -24.15 20.29
N LEU A 779 6.84 -23.30 20.13
CA LEU A 779 7.50 -23.07 18.84
C LEU A 779 8.20 -24.37 18.37
N ARG A 780 8.93 -25.05 19.27
CA ARG A 780 9.61 -26.32 19.00
C ARG A 780 8.66 -27.41 18.49
N SER A 781 7.50 -27.60 19.12
CA SER A 781 6.53 -28.62 18.68
C SER A 781 5.89 -28.30 17.33
N ARG A 782 5.80 -27.02 16.94
CA ARG A 782 5.31 -26.61 15.62
C ARG A 782 6.38 -26.69 14.54
N PHE A 783 7.66 -26.51 14.89
CA PHE A 783 8.79 -26.66 13.96
C PHE A 783 8.84 -28.05 13.32
N GLU A 784 8.43 -29.10 14.03
CA GLU A 784 8.32 -30.46 13.48
C GLU A 784 7.31 -30.55 12.31
N SER A 785 6.29 -29.69 12.30
CA SER A 785 5.28 -29.64 11.23
C SER A 785 5.66 -28.75 10.04
N LEU A 786 6.75 -28.00 10.14
CA LEU A 786 7.19 -27.03 9.13
C LEU A 786 7.51 -27.65 7.77
N PRO A 787 8.27 -28.77 7.66
CA PRO A 787 8.60 -29.37 6.36
C PRO A 787 7.36 -29.80 5.56
N LYS A 788 6.36 -30.33 6.28
CA LYS A 788 5.10 -30.77 5.68
C LYS A 788 4.31 -29.59 5.14
N ALA A 789 4.15 -28.53 5.94
CA ALA A 789 3.47 -27.31 5.50
C ALA A 789 4.20 -26.61 4.34
N PHE A 790 5.53 -26.60 4.35
CA PHE A 790 6.35 -26.02 3.28
C PHE A 790 6.13 -26.75 1.95
N ASN A 791 6.24 -28.08 1.94
CA ASN A 791 6.04 -28.87 0.72
C ASN A 791 4.60 -28.75 0.19
N ASP A 792 3.58 -28.74 1.07
CA ASP A 792 2.17 -28.65 0.66
C ASP A 792 1.79 -27.35 -0.08
N HIS A 793 2.56 -26.28 0.14
CA HIS A 793 2.30 -24.94 -0.41
C HIS A 793 3.26 -24.53 -1.53
N LEU A 794 4.54 -24.94 -1.47
CA LEU A 794 5.57 -24.53 -2.43
C LEU A 794 5.86 -25.56 -3.51
N ILE A 795 5.62 -26.85 -3.24
CA ILE A 795 5.83 -27.93 -4.21
C ILE A 795 4.47 -28.30 -4.84
N PRO A 796 4.33 -28.25 -6.17
CA PRO A 796 3.12 -28.74 -6.83
C PRO A 796 2.95 -30.24 -6.53
N ASN A 797 1.86 -30.63 -5.89
CA ASN A 797 1.51 -32.04 -5.78
C ASN A 797 0.94 -32.52 -7.11
N ASP A 798 1.54 -33.54 -7.71
CA ASP A 798 1.01 -34.25 -8.88
C ASP A 798 -0.43 -34.76 -8.65
N SER A 799 -0.81 -34.98 -7.39
CA SER A 799 -2.12 -35.49 -6.98
C SER A 799 -3.22 -34.43 -6.78
N LYS A 800 -2.91 -33.13 -6.73
CA LYS A 800 -3.93 -32.04 -6.56
C LYS A 800 -4.74 -31.74 -7.85
N ARG A 801 -4.57 -32.55 -8.90
CA ARG A 801 -5.32 -32.47 -10.17
C ARG A 801 -6.68 -33.21 -10.18
N ARG A 802 -7.25 -33.61 -9.03
CA ARG A 802 -8.64 -34.10 -8.96
C ARG A 802 -9.58 -32.94 -8.59
N GLY A 803 -10.44 -32.58 -9.54
CA GLY A 803 -11.25 -31.35 -9.56
C GLY A 803 -12.27 -31.15 -8.43
N PHE A 804 -13.05 -30.08 -8.58
CA PHE A 804 -14.01 -29.43 -7.67
C PHE A 804 -14.94 -30.34 -6.84
N ARG A 805 -15.03 -31.65 -7.15
CA ARG A 805 -15.83 -32.64 -6.40
C ARG A 805 -15.16 -33.18 -5.13
N SER A 806 -13.87 -32.95 -4.89
CA SER A 806 -13.20 -33.41 -3.66
C SER A 806 -13.32 -32.44 -2.48
N ALA A 807 -13.69 -31.17 -2.72
CA ALA A 807 -13.86 -30.15 -1.66
C ALA A 807 -15.02 -30.46 -0.69
N PHE A 808 -15.94 -31.36 -1.07
CA PHE A 808 -17.07 -31.81 -0.25
C PHE A 808 -16.91 -33.21 0.34
N SER A 809 -15.76 -33.86 0.13
CA SER A 809 -15.45 -35.15 0.77
C SER A 809 -14.62 -34.91 2.02
N SER A 810 -15.27 -34.76 3.16
CA SER A 810 -14.63 -34.83 4.47
C SER A 810 -14.29 -36.29 4.81
N LYS A 811 -13.45 -36.95 4.01
CA LYS A 811 -12.74 -38.12 4.50
C LYS A 811 -11.54 -37.61 5.32
N PRO A 812 -11.41 -37.98 6.60
CA PRO A 812 -10.20 -37.70 7.36
C PRO A 812 -9.02 -38.23 6.57
N TYR A 813 -8.01 -37.39 6.37
CA TYR A 813 -6.75 -37.80 5.76
C TYR A 813 -6.21 -38.98 6.57
N LYS A 814 -6.21 -40.19 5.99
CA LYS A 814 -5.54 -41.34 6.59
C LYS A 814 -4.09 -40.93 6.82
N LYS A 815 -3.61 -41.01 8.07
CA LYS A 815 -2.17 -40.96 8.35
C LYS A 815 -1.50 -41.96 7.40
N PRO A 816 -0.52 -41.54 6.58
CA PRO A 816 0.26 -42.51 5.82
C PRO A 816 1.01 -43.38 6.82
N GLU A 817 0.77 -44.69 6.77
CA GLU A 817 1.37 -45.71 7.65
C GLU A 817 2.83 -46.03 7.30
N ASP A 818 3.53 -45.17 6.54
CA ASP A 818 4.88 -45.48 6.07
C ASP A 818 5.83 -44.30 6.34
N GLY A 819 6.76 -44.48 7.30
CA GLY A 819 7.75 -43.46 7.69
C GLY A 819 8.65 -42.98 6.54
N LYS A 820 8.70 -43.74 5.44
CA LYS A 820 9.43 -43.40 4.21
C LYS A 820 8.90 -42.14 3.51
N GLU A 821 7.62 -41.82 3.64
CA GLU A 821 7.03 -40.62 3.01
C GLU A 821 7.42 -39.34 3.79
N GLU A 822 7.43 -39.41 5.11
CA GLU A 822 7.85 -38.31 5.99
C GLU A 822 9.35 -38.00 5.82
N ASP A 823 10.19 -39.03 5.69
CA ASP A 823 11.62 -38.87 5.43
C ASP A 823 11.87 -38.23 4.06
N LYS A 824 11.11 -38.59 3.02
CA LYS A 824 11.18 -37.92 1.71
C LYS A 824 10.75 -36.45 1.78
N ILE A 825 9.71 -36.15 2.54
CA ILE A 825 9.22 -34.77 2.75
C ILE A 825 10.29 -33.94 3.47
N ALA A 826 10.89 -34.49 4.52
CA ALA A 826 11.95 -33.84 5.29
C ALA A 826 13.22 -33.64 4.44
N ALA A 827 13.61 -34.63 3.63
CA ALA A 827 14.77 -34.54 2.75
C ALA A 827 14.61 -33.44 1.68
N ARG A 828 13.43 -33.34 1.05
CA ARG A 828 13.12 -32.27 0.08
C ARG A 828 13.18 -30.88 0.72
N PHE A 829 12.61 -30.75 1.92
CA PHE A 829 12.67 -29.50 2.68
C PHE A 829 14.11 -29.14 3.04
N ALA A 830 14.90 -30.09 3.56
CA ALA A 830 16.29 -29.89 3.93
C ALA A 830 17.14 -29.45 2.73
N GLN A 831 16.94 -30.04 1.54
CA GLN A 831 17.63 -29.62 0.32
C GLN A 831 17.40 -28.15 -0.02
N ILE A 832 16.13 -27.71 -0.04
CA ILE A 832 15.78 -26.33 -0.38
C ILE A 832 16.25 -25.37 0.72
N TRP A 833 16.00 -25.72 1.99
CA TRP A 833 16.40 -24.93 3.14
C TRP A 833 17.92 -24.71 3.21
N ASN A 834 18.70 -25.77 3.01
CA ASN A 834 20.16 -25.68 3.01
C ASN A 834 20.69 -24.83 1.86
N LEU A 835 20.00 -24.83 0.71
CA LEU A 835 20.35 -23.96 -0.40
C LEU A 835 20.13 -22.49 -0.04
N ILE A 836 19.00 -22.18 0.61
CA ILE A 836 18.67 -20.84 1.11
C ILE A 836 19.72 -20.38 2.13
N ILE A 837 20.06 -21.22 3.11
CA ILE A 837 21.08 -20.90 4.13
C ILE A 837 22.46 -20.75 3.50
N THR A 838 22.78 -21.53 2.47
CA THR A 838 24.03 -21.37 1.72
C THR A 838 24.05 -20.06 0.93
N SER A 839 22.95 -19.67 0.29
CA SER A 839 22.81 -18.37 -0.37
C SER A 839 22.92 -17.22 0.63
N PHE A 840 22.25 -17.30 1.79
CA PHE A 840 22.42 -16.31 2.87
C PHE A 840 23.86 -16.20 3.35
N ARG A 841 24.59 -17.31 3.40
CA ARG A 841 26.02 -17.27 3.70
C ARG A 841 26.83 -16.64 2.57
N GLN A 842 26.53 -16.97 1.31
CA GLN A 842 27.22 -16.44 0.13
C GLN A 842 26.97 -14.94 -0.07
N GLU A 843 25.81 -14.45 0.34
CA GLU A 843 25.42 -13.04 0.38
C GLU A 843 25.84 -12.35 1.70
N ASP A 844 26.64 -13.01 2.53
CA ASP A 844 27.16 -12.53 3.82
C ASP A 844 26.08 -12.05 4.82
N LEU A 845 24.82 -12.51 4.68
CA LEU A 845 23.73 -12.24 5.61
C LEU A 845 23.86 -13.03 6.92
N ILE A 846 24.60 -14.15 6.90
CA ILE A 846 24.92 -14.98 8.07
C ILE A 846 26.40 -15.36 8.06
N ASP A 847 27.00 -15.56 9.23
CA ASP A 847 28.39 -15.97 9.36
C ASP A 847 28.57 -17.50 9.20
N ASN A 848 29.83 -17.97 9.15
CA ASN A 848 30.13 -19.40 9.04
C ASN A 848 29.58 -20.21 10.23
N ARG A 849 29.45 -19.59 11.41
CA ARG A 849 28.86 -20.23 12.58
C ARG A 849 27.36 -20.36 12.41
N GLY A 850 26.68 -19.28 12.02
CA GLY A 850 25.26 -19.25 11.69
C GLY A 850 24.88 -20.22 10.58
N ARG A 851 25.69 -20.34 9.52
CA ARG A 851 25.49 -21.36 8.48
C ARG A 851 25.50 -22.78 9.06
N ARG A 852 26.49 -23.11 9.90
CA ARG A 852 26.59 -24.46 10.51
C ARG A 852 25.43 -24.72 11.46
N THR A 853 25.02 -23.72 12.23
CA THR A 853 23.86 -23.80 13.12
C THR A 853 22.56 -23.96 12.33
N CYS A 854 22.48 -23.32 11.15
CA CYS A 854 21.27 -23.30 10.34
C CYS A 854 21.16 -24.44 9.29
N TYR A 855 22.12 -25.36 9.24
CA TYR A 855 22.16 -26.44 8.25
C TYR A 855 21.43 -27.71 8.72
N LEU A 856 20.55 -28.27 7.88
CA LEU A 856 19.80 -29.50 8.15
C LEU A 856 20.53 -30.71 7.53
N PHE A 857 20.73 -31.79 8.27
CA PHE A 857 21.31 -33.03 7.71
C PHE A 857 20.22 -33.90 7.06
N HIS A 858 20.53 -34.50 5.90
CA HIS A 858 19.62 -35.27 5.02
C HIS A 858 18.83 -36.41 5.69
N THR A 859 19.23 -36.86 6.88
CA THR A 859 18.63 -38.01 7.59
C THR A 859 18.22 -37.71 9.03
N ALA A 860 18.29 -36.45 9.49
CA ALA A 860 17.96 -36.14 10.87
C ALA A 860 16.51 -35.66 10.99
N ARG A 861 15.70 -36.43 11.71
CA ARG A 861 14.55 -35.90 12.45
C ARG A 861 14.94 -34.54 13.02
N ILE A 862 14.11 -33.53 12.78
CA ILE A 862 14.22 -32.13 13.26
C ILE A 862 14.32 -32.03 14.80
N VAL A 863 14.28 -33.16 15.50
CA VAL A 863 14.37 -33.32 16.95
C VAL A 863 15.67 -32.76 17.56
N LYS A 864 16.78 -32.66 16.81
CA LYS A 864 18.06 -32.15 17.34
C LYS A 864 18.36 -30.66 17.09
N TRP A 865 17.40 -29.90 16.57
CA TRP A 865 17.59 -28.50 16.21
C TRP A 865 17.22 -27.47 17.27
N ILE A 866 16.75 -27.90 18.45
CA ILE A 866 16.42 -27.02 19.59
C ILE A 866 16.95 -27.59 20.89
#